data_AF-A0A920VLX5-F1
#
_entry.id   AF-A0A920VLX5-F1
#
_cell.length_a   1.000
_cell.length_b   1.000
_cell.length_c   1.000
_cell.angle_alpha   90.00
_cell.angle_beta   90.00
_cell.angle_gamma   90.00
#
_symmetry.space_group_name_H-M   'P 1'
#
loop_
_entity.id
_entity.type
_entity.pdbx_description
1 polymer ?
#
loop_
_entity_poly.entity_id
_entity_poly.type
_entity_poly.pdbx_seq_one_letter_code
_entity_poly.pdbx_strand_id
1 'polypeptide(L)'
;MKFLIATALSLTLYSSGALTQQDELLPPEQAFAFSANIAGPDVIEAIWTIADGYYMYRDKFSFMSGPDGPTIKPPFYPQGKVKQDALFGDVETYEGSVRITLPFQSLAGDPGQFFLTAKGQGCNEPVGVCYPPVTRTVALQLAASDPTALNSDSRPLNPVKNDGSNLTGSSESLSELQKLLGVGSEQAEFLDPENAFKLTVLITGENALAVRFRIAEGYYLYRDKLQFSTFSGPARIGPYDLPPGKSKLDAYFGEVSVYNEDFDVLLPLERTGTDSGEFSLITTYQGCAEKGICYPPIKTTHRLTLPAFITSAAAADSDNPDPKQSGKSLIGYLSAAFVAGFLLTFTPCVLPLIPIVSSLVVGQGRRGSRFHGGAISMAYVLGTAVTYTVIGAVAGATGEQLQAYFQNVWAIGFISLILVLMALSMFGVYEIRLPTAVQSRLSESTAGLSGGSFGMIFVLGVMSALVVGACVSPLLISVLSIAILKGSAYLGAALMFCMAAGMGIILVAIGFGAHAILPHKGPWMERVQHGLGILLIAVAIYLLGVIPEIPVLFLWAALLVVTGVYLGATQPLPKQASGWRYLWKGLGTFCLIWGVIAMLGGFSGRRDILRPIDLNLLGGSPTASNAVHDRARRKHFPTHCDQ
;
A
#
# COMPACT_ATOMS: atom_id res chain seq x y z
N MET A 1 36.59 12.55 14.12
CA MET A 1 35.87 13.79 13.76
C MET A 1 36.09 14.21 12.31
N LYS A 2 37.34 14.36 11.81
CA LYS A 2 37.61 14.73 10.41
C LYS A 2 37.12 13.71 9.35
N PHE A 3 37.18 12.41 9.64
CA PHE A 3 36.78 11.37 8.67
C PHE A 3 35.25 11.25 8.49
N LEU A 4 34.47 11.52 9.55
CA LEU A 4 33.00 11.45 9.55
C LEU A 4 32.37 12.72 8.99
N ILE A 5 33.03 13.87 9.19
CA ILE A 5 32.65 15.12 8.51
C ILE A 5 33.05 15.05 7.04
N ALA A 6 34.17 14.42 6.67
CA ALA A 6 34.55 14.26 5.27
C ALA A 6 33.61 13.31 4.49
N THR A 7 33.06 12.27 5.13
CA THR A 7 32.05 11.39 4.48
C THR A 7 30.67 12.01 4.42
N ALA A 8 30.25 12.80 5.42
CA ALA A 8 29.00 13.56 5.36
C ALA A 8 29.07 14.77 4.40
N LEU A 9 30.24 15.41 4.27
CA LEU A 9 30.49 16.48 3.30
C LEU A 9 30.65 15.92 1.87
N SER A 10 31.18 14.71 1.73
CA SER A 10 31.23 13.96 0.47
C SER A 10 29.82 13.56 -0.01
N LEU A 11 28.93 13.13 0.88
CA LEU A 11 27.53 12.81 0.52
C LEU A 11 26.69 14.05 0.15
N THR A 12 27.03 15.23 0.68
CA THR A 12 26.32 16.49 0.38
C THR A 12 26.84 17.20 -0.86
N LEU A 13 28.06 16.91 -1.31
CA LEU A 13 28.63 17.44 -2.56
C LEU A 13 28.33 16.60 -3.80
N TYR A 14 27.83 15.37 -3.64
CA TYR A 14 27.40 14.52 -4.77
C TYR A 14 25.99 14.86 -5.31
N SER A 15 25.27 15.82 -4.72
CA SER A 15 23.96 16.28 -5.23
C SER A 15 24.07 17.40 -6.28
N SER A 16 25.28 17.82 -6.65
CA SER A 16 25.51 18.86 -7.65
C SER A 16 26.31 18.30 -8.83
N GLY A 17 25.69 17.39 -9.57
CA GLY A 17 26.28 16.77 -10.75
C GLY A 17 25.21 16.30 -11.72
N ALA A 18 24.95 17.16 -12.72
CA ALA A 18 24.28 16.87 -13.99
C ALA A 18 22.85 16.32 -13.93
N LEU A 19 21.88 17.22 -14.13
CA LEU A 19 20.65 16.88 -14.85
C LEU A 19 21.06 16.34 -16.22
N THR A 20 21.22 15.03 -16.30
CA THR A 20 21.24 14.31 -17.56
C THR A 20 19.78 14.10 -17.89
N GLN A 21 19.26 14.98 -18.75
CA GLN A 21 17.92 14.86 -19.31
C GLN A 21 17.90 13.60 -20.17
N GLN A 22 17.62 12.46 -19.54
CA GLN A 22 17.15 11.26 -20.21
C GLN A 22 15.65 11.46 -20.38
N ASP A 23 15.20 11.51 -21.63
CA ASP A 23 13.82 11.77 -22.04
C ASP A 23 12.81 11.09 -21.11
N GLU A 24 12.28 11.88 -20.17
CA GLU A 24 11.33 11.43 -19.17
C GLU A 24 10.00 11.20 -19.88
N LEU A 25 9.64 9.92 -20.06
CA LEU A 25 8.38 9.52 -20.66
C LEU A 25 7.21 10.18 -19.91
N LEU A 26 6.43 11.00 -20.61
CA LEU A 26 5.22 11.61 -20.05
C LEU A 26 4.27 10.52 -19.52
N PRO A 27 3.58 10.76 -18.39
CA PRO A 27 2.52 9.88 -17.95
C PRO A 27 1.43 9.80 -19.03
N PRO A 28 0.73 8.65 -19.19
CA PRO A 28 -0.22 8.43 -20.27
C PRO A 28 -1.35 9.47 -20.30
N GLU A 29 -1.63 10.09 -19.14
CA GLU A 29 -2.68 11.07 -19.02
C GLU A 29 -2.33 12.43 -19.62
N GLN A 30 -1.04 12.77 -19.63
CA GLN A 30 -0.48 13.97 -20.23
C GLN A 30 -0.10 13.72 -21.70
N ALA A 31 0.37 12.50 -22.01
CA ALA A 31 0.68 12.09 -23.37
C ALA A 31 -0.59 11.97 -24.25
N PHE A 32 -1.70 11.52 -23.67
CA PHE A 32 -2.99 11.32 -24.35
C PHE A 32 -4.13 11.98 -23.56
N ALA A 33 -4.35 13.27 -23.82
CA ALA A 33 -5.42 14.04 -23.21
C ALA A 33 -6.73 13.83 -23.99
N PHE A 34 -7.79 13.42 -23.30
CA PHE A 34 -9.10 13.14 -23.90
C PHE A 34 -10.14 14.18 -23.48
N SER A 35 -10.94 14.64 -24.44
CA SER A 35 -12.12 15.48 -24.20
C SER A 35 -13.25 15.05 -25.13
N ALA A 36 -14.49 15.23 -24.70
CA ALA A 36 -15.66 14.96 -25.53
C ALA A 36 -16.68 16.08 -25.35
N ASN A 37 -17.29 16.52 -26.44
CA ASN A 37 -18.31 17.56 -26.45
C ASN A 37 -19.48 17.13 -27.36
N ILE A 38 -20.68 17.65 -27.09
CA ILE A 38 -21.83 17.44 -27.98
C ILE A 38 -21.76 18.51 -29.07
N ALA A 39 -21.56 18.09 -30.32
CA ALA A 39 -21.39 18.98 -31.47
C ALA A 39 -22.70 19.19 -32.27
N GLY A 40 -23.74 18.40 -31.98
CA GLY A 40 -25.06 18.50 -32.60
C GLY A 40 -26.11 17.64 -31.88
N PRO A 41 -27.38 17.63 -32.34
CA PRO A 41 -28.48 16.97 -31.66
C PRO A 41 -28.30 15.45 -31.50
N ASP A 42 -27.58 14.81 -32.42
CA ASP A 42 -27.31 13.35 -32.43
C ASP A 42 -25.82 13.04 -32.62
N VAL A 43 -24.93 14.00 -32.38
CA VAL A 43 -23.49 13.87 -32.66
C VAL A 43 -22.63 14.29 -31.47
N ILE A 44 -21.82 13.35 -30.99
CA ILE A 44 -20.77 13.60 -30.01
C ILE A 44 -19.43 13.69 -30.75
N GLU A 45 -18.65 14.71 -30.42
CA GLU A 45 -17.30 14.90 -30.93
C GLU A 45 -16.29 14.51 -29.85
N ALA A 46 -15.53 13.44 -30.10
CA ALA A 46 -14.49 12.93 -29.22
C ALA A 46 -13.11 13.38 -29.72
N ILE A 47 -12.38 14.12 -28.90
CA ILE A 47 -11.10 14.75 -29.25
C ILE A 47 -10.00 14.18 -28.37
N TRP A 48 -8.98 13.59 -28.99
CA TRP A 48 -7.73 13.20 -28.34
C TRP A 48 -6.61 14.15 -28.76
N THR A 49 -5.96 14.78 -27.80
CA THR A 49 -4.75 15.57 -27.98
C THR A 49 -3.55 14.71 -27.59
N ILE A 50 -2.63 14.54 -28.53
CA ILE A 50 -1.48 13.64 -28.45
C ILE A 50 -0.22 14.51 -28.37
N ALA A 51 0.61 14.29 -27.35
CA ALA A 51 1.86 15.04 -27.17
C ALA A 51 2.87 14.78 -28.31
N ASP A 52 3.79 15.73 -28.53
CA ASP A 52 4.82 15.60 -29.55
C ASP A 52 5.72 14.37 -29.29
N GLY A 53 5.96 13.57 -30.33
CA GLY A 53 6.69 12.30 -30.24
C GLY A 53 5.83 11.10 -29.79
N TYR A 54 4.52 11.26 -29.66
CA TYR A 54 3.58 10.18 -29.37
C TYR A 54 2.60 9.97 -30.52
N TYR A 55 2.11 8.74 -30.66
CA TYR A 55 1.10 8.38 -31.64
C TYR A 55 0.08 7.39 -31.06
N MET A 56 -1.14 7.38 -31.60
CA MET A 56 -2.20 6.44 -31.22
C MET A 56 -2.67 5.61 -32.40
N TYR A 57 -3.04 4.35 -32.16
CA TYR A 57 -3.49 3.42 -33.20
C TYR A 57 -4.98 3.58 -33.52
N ARG A 58 -5.31 3.67 -34.82
CA ARG A 58 -6.69 3.83 -35.30
C ARG A 58 -7.60 2.67 -34.89
N ASP A 59 -7.11 1.43 -34.95
CA ASP A 59 -7.86 0.21 -34.67
C ASP A 59 -8.08 -0.04 -33.17
N LYS A 60 -7.42 0.73 -32.29
CA LYS A 60 -7.51 0.56 -30.83
C LYS A 60 -8.47 1.52 -30.14
N PHE A 61 -9.18 2.37 -30.88
CA PHE A 61 -10.22 3.21 -30.32
C PHE A 61 -11.53 2.43 -30.11
N SER A 62 -12.11 2.56 -28.93
CA SER A 62 -13.41 1.98 -28.60
C SER A 62 -14.22 2.93 -27.74
N PHE A 63 -15.51 3.07 -28.03
CA PHE A 63 -16.42 3.99 -27.35
C PHE A 63 -17.62 3.23 -26.81
N MET A 64 -17.95 3.45 -25.55
CA MET A 64 -19.09 2.84 -24.87
C MET A 64 -19.84 3.91 -24.07
N SER A 65 -21.16 3.91 -24.16
CA SER A 65 -22.02 4.69 -23.26
C SER A 65 -22.29 3.92 -21.97
N GLY A 66 -22.51 4.65 -20.87
CA GLY A 66 -22.94 4.07 -19.60
C GLY A 66 -24.33 3.41 -19.69
N PRO A 67 -24.76 2.66 -18.65
CA PRO A 67 -25.99 1.86 -18.65
C PRO A 67 -27.28 2.68 -18.89
N ASP A 68 -27.28 3.96 -18.51
CA ASP A 68 -28.39 4.91 -18.73
C ASP A 68 -28.17 5.83 -19.95
N GLY A 69 -27.16 5.53 -20.79
CA GLY A 69 -26.72 6.37 -21.89
C GLY A 69 -27.29 5.99 -23.26
N PRO A 70 -27.23 6.91 -24.25
CA PRO A 70 -27.70 6.66 -25.61
C PRO A 70 -26.90 5.55 -26.30
N THR A 71 -27.53 4.83 -27.23
CA THR A 71 -26.82 3.82 -28.04
C THR A 71 -25.92 4.52 -29.06
N ILE A 72 -24.62 4.23 -29.01
CA ILE A 72 -23.62 4.82 -29.93
C ILE A 72 -23.62 4.01 -31.24
N LYS A 73 -23.81 4.70 -32.37
CA LYS A 73 -23.69 4.13 -33.73
C LYS A 73 -22.22 4.06 -34.15
N PRO A 74 -21.88 3.35 -35.24
CA PRO A 74 -20.49 3.20 -35.66
C PRO A 74 -19.74 4.54 -35.77
N PRO A 75 -18.59 4.70 -35.07
CA PRO A 75 -17.77 5.92 -35.11
C PRO A 75 -17.28 6.24 -36.52
N PHE A 76 -17.25 7.52 -36.88
CA PHE A 76 -16.56 8.01 -38.05
C PHE A 76 -15.13 8.44 -37.68
N TYR A 77 -14.15 7.75 -38.26
CA TYR A 77 -12.73 8.01 -38.05
C TYR A 77 -12.15 8.84 -39.22
N PRO A 78 -11.39 9.92 -38.95
CA PRO A 78 -10.65 10.64 -39.98
C PRO A 78 -9.55 9.75 -40.60
N GLN A 79 -8.97 10.16 -41.72
CA GLN A 79 -7.84 9.42 -42.29
C GLN A 79 -6.59 9.59 -41.42
N GLY A 80 -5.98 8.48 -41.03
CA GLY A 80 -4.70 8.44 -40.31
C GLY A 80 -3.49 8.37 -41.25
N LYS A 81 -2.29 8.46 -40.68
CA LYS A 81 -1.05 8.18 -41.42
C LYS A 81 -0.76 6.69 -41.34
N VAL A 82 -0.51 6.05 -42.48
CA VAL A 82 -0.05 4.65 -42.48
C VAL A 82 1.41 4.62 -42.09
N LYS A 83 1.74 3.82 -41.08
CA LYS A 83 3.10 3.62 -40.59
C LYS A 83 3.35 2.13 -40.38
N GLN A 84 4.56 1.70 -40.69
CA GLN A 84 5.00 0.34 -40.43
C GLN A 84 5.58 0.28 -39.02
N ASP A 85 4.86 -0.35 -38.10
CA ASP A 85 5.24 -0.53 -36.71
C ASP A 85 5.92 -1.90 -36.50
N ALA A 86 6.96 -1.93 -35.66
CA ALA A 86 7.76 -3.13 -35.43
C ALA A 86 7.00 -4.25 -34.68
N LEU A 87 5.96 -3.91 -33.91
CA LEU A 87 5.13 -4.87 -33.20
C LEU A 87 3.89 -5.29 -33.99
N PHE A 88 3.31 -4.37 -34.78
CA PHE A 88 1.97 -4.56 -35.36
C PHE A 88 1.92 -4.54 -36.90
N GLY A 89 3.04 -4.30 -37.58
CA GLY A 89 3.08 -4.23 -39.05
C GLY A 89 2.50 -2.93 -39.59
N ASP A 90 1.83 -2.97 -40.74
CA ASP A 90 1.24 -1.77 -41.35
C ASP A 90 -0.03 -1.35 -40.59
N VAL A 91 0.09 -0.26 -39.85
CA VAL A 91 -0.97 0.28 -38.99
C VAL A 91 -1.22 1.74 -39.29
N GLU A 92 -2.49 2.15 -39.21
CA GLU A 92 -2.85 3.55 -39.30
C GLU A 92 -2.76 4.22 -37.92
N THR A 93 -2.02 5.32 -37.85
CA THR A 93 -1.77 6.07 -36.62
C THR A 93 -2.20 7.53 -36.73
N TYR A 94 -2.45 8.14 -35.57
CA TYR A 94 -2.69 9.57 -35.44
C TYR A 94 -1.63 10.23 -34.56
N GLU A 95 -1.27 11.46 -34.90
CA GLU A 95 -0.31 12.32 -34.21
C GLU A 95 -0.93 13.71 -34.00
N GLY A 96 -0.53 14.42 -32.93
CA GLY A 96 -0.98 15.78 -32.63
C GLY A 96 -2.41 15.86 -32.08
N SER A 97 -3.43 15.77 -32.94
CA SER A 97 -4.82 15.75 -32.47
C SER A 97 -5.72 14.96 -33.41
N VAL A 98 -6.61 14.15 -32.84
CA VAL A 98 -7.60 13.37 -33.60
C VAL A 98 -9.01 13.67 -33.10
N ARG A 99 -9.91 13.96 -34.04
CA ARG A 99 -11.31 14.26 -33.82
C ARG A 99 -12.14 13.14 -34.42
N ILE A 100 -12.86 12.42 -33.57
CA ILE A 100 -13.66 11.25 -33.92
C ILE A 100 -15.13 11.62 -33.69
N THR A 101 -15.95 11.40 -34.71
CA THR A 101 -17.37 11.76 -34.66
C THR A 101 -18.19 10.53 -34.32
N LEU A 102 -18.96 10.63 -33.24
CA LEU A 102 -19.78 9.56 -32.67
C LEU A 102 -21.25 9.90 -32.86
N PRO A 103 -21.91 9.37 -33.91
CA PRO A 103 -23.36 9.45 -34.01
C PRO A 103 -23.99 8.63 -32.87
N PHE A 104 -25.01 9.16 -32.21
CA PHE A 104 -25.76 8.44 -31.18
C PHE A 104 -27.26 8.47 -31.47
N GLN A 105 -28.00 7.55 -30.88
CA GLN A 105 -29.45 7.55 -30.90
C GLN A 105 -29.96 7.87 -29.49
N SER A 106 -30.66 9.00 -29.35
CA SER A 106 -31.27 9.39 -28.07
C SER A 106 -32.28 8.35 -27.59
N LEU A 107 -32.26 8.05 -26.29
CA LEU A 107 -33.34 7.29 -25.65
C LEU A 107 -34.59 8.18 -25.55
N ALA A 108 -35.77 7.57 -25.69
CA ALA A 108 -37.04 8.22 -25.35
C ALA A 108 -37.17 8.26 -23.82
N GLY A 109 -36.66 9.33 -23.22
CA GLY A 109 -36.59 9.53 -21.77
C GLY A 109 -35.30 10.24 -21.42
N ASP A 110 -35.42 11.43 -20.83
CA ASP A 110 -34.37 12.43 -20.63
C ASP A 110 -33.29 11.95 -19.64
N PRO A 111 -32.08 11.55 -20.08
CA PRO A 111 -30.95 11.37 -19.20
C PRO A 111 -30.19 12.70 -19.21
N GLY A 112 -30.54 13.61 -18.30
CA GLY A 112 -29.90 14.94 -18.18
C GLY A 112 -28.37 14.88 -18.00
N GLN A 113 -27.80 13.70 -17.76
CA GLN A 113 -26.37 13.44 -17.81
C GLN A 113 -26.09 11.95 -18.11
N PHE A 114 -25.17 11.65 -19.02
CA PHE A 114 -24.66 10.30 -19.26
C PHE A 114 -23.14 10.27 -19.30
N PHE A 115 -22.56 9.09 -19.06
CA PHE A 115 -21.12 8.89 -19.10
C PHE A 115 -20.70 8.26 -20.43
N LEU A 116 -19.74 8.86 -21.11
CA LEU A 116 -19.06 8.30 -22.28
C LEU A 116 -17.70 7.76 -21.85
N THR A 117 -17.47 6.46 -22.07
CA THR A 117 -16.18 5.80 -21.85
C THR A 117 -15.47 5.58 -23.18
N ALA A 118 -14.30 6.21 -23.35
CA ALA A 118 -13.41 6.05 -24.49
C ALA A 118 -12.16 5.24 -24.10
N LYS A 119 -11.82 4.24 -24.89
CA LYS A 119 -10.57 3.47 -24.77
C LYS A 119 -9.68 3.78 -25.97
N GLY A 120 -8.38 3.87 -25.73
CA GLY A 120 -7.37 4.08 -26.77
C GLY A 120 -6.02 3.54 -26.34
N GLN A 121 -5.13 3.32 -27.30
CA GLN A 121 -3.77 2.86 -27.04
C GLN A 121 -2.79 3.62 -27.93
N GLY A 122 -1.64 3.97 -27.38
CA GLY A 122 -0.59 4.69 -28.10
C GLY A 122 0.81 4.35 -27.59
N CYS A 123 1.80 4.80 -28.36
CA CYS A 123 3.21 4.57 -28.08
C CYS A 123 3.99 5.87 -28.23
N ASN A 124 5.17 5.88 -27.61
CA ASN A 124 6.17 6.92 -27.79
C ASN A 124 7.16 6.49 -28.88
N GLU A 125 7.33 7.32 -29.89
CA GLU A 125 8.21 7.06 -31.04
C GLU A 125 9.70 7.20 -30.72
N PRO A 126 10.17 8.25 -30.01
CA PRO A 126 11.59 8.40 -29.67
C PRO A 126 12.19 7.26 -28.85
N VAL A 127 11.42 6.73 -27.89
CA VAL A 127 11.87 5.69 -26.94
C VAL A 127 11.37 4.30 -27.34
N GLY A 128 10.38 4.20 -28.24
CA GLY A 128 9.84 2.93 -28.73
C GLY A 128 8.99 2.18 -27.69
N VAL A 129 8.43 2.89 -26.70
CA VAL A 129 7.65 2.29 -25.60
C VAL A 129 6.16 2.46 -25.87
N CYS A 130 5.42 1.35 -25.83
CA CYS A 130 3.96 1.33 -25.95
C CYS A 130 3.29 1.29 -24.59
N TYR A 131 2.29 2.16 -24.41
CA TYR A 131 1.49 2.20 -23.19
C TYR A 131 0.39 1.12 -23.25
N PRO A 132 -0.06 0.61 -22.09
CA PRO A 132 -1.26 -0.23 -22.04
C PRO A 132 -2.52 0.56 -22.45
N PRO A 133 -3.62 -0.12 -22.83
CA PRO A 133 -4.87 0.54 -23.21
C PRO A 133 -5.38 1.49 -22.12
N VAL A 134 -5.49 2.78 -22.44
CA VAL A 134 -5.96 3.84 -21.55
C VAL A 134 -7.47 3.96 -21.68
N THR A 135 -8.19 4.01 -20.56
CA THR A 135 -9.64 4.22 -20.51
C THR A 135 -9.94 5.58 -19.89
N ARG A 136 -10.78 6.38 -20.54
CA ARG A 136 -11.21 7.71 -20.09
C ARG A 136 -12.72 7.79 -20.06
N THR A 137 -13.29 8.29 -18.97
CA THR A 137 -14.73 8.46 -18.82
C THR A 137 -15.04 9.94 -18.62
N VAL A 138 -15.91 10.49 -19.46
CA VAL A 138 -16.34 11.90 -19.42
C VAL A 138 -17.86 11.95 -19.28
N ALA A 139 -18.37 12.86 -18.46
CA ALA A 139 -19.80 13.11 -18.35
C ALA A 139 -20.25 14.14 -19.39
N LEU A 140 -21.34 13.83 -20.11
CA LEU A 140 -21.95 14.68 -21.12
C LEU A 140 -23.41 14.96 -20.72
N GLN A 141 -23.88 16.19 -20.91
CA GLN A 141 -25.26 16.61 -20.62
C GLN A 141 -25.99 16.85 -21.94
N LEU A 142 -27.07 16.11 -22.22
CA LEU A 142 -27.93 16.40 -23.37
C LEU A 142 -28.81 17.62 -23.03
N ALA A 143 -28.92 18.56 -23.96
CA ALA A 143 -29.93 19.61 -23.85
C ALA A 143 -31.30 19.02 -24.24
N ALA A 144 -32.32 19.27 -23.41
CA ALA A 144 -33.68 18.80 -23.66
C ALA A 144 -34.24 19.40 -24.97
N SER A 145 -34.69 18.54 -25.86
CA SER A 145 -35.39 18.91 -27.09
C SER A 145 -36.88 19.13 -26.78
N ASP A 146 -37.40 20.34 -27.00
CA ASP A 146 -38.84 20.65 -26.93
C ASP A 146 -39.65 19.72 -27.86
N PRO A 147 -40.66 18.99 -27.36
CA PRO A 147 -41.50 18.15 -28.21
C PRO A 147 -42.68 19.00 -28.70
N THR A 148 -42.56 19.62 -29.87
CA THR A 148 -43.75 20.07 -30.62
C THR A 148 -43.62 19.70 -32.09
N ALA A 149 -44.64 18.96 -32.57
CA ALA A 149 -44.84 18.45 -33.94
C ALA A 149 -44.05 17.16 -34.25
N LEU A 150 -44.64 16.04 -34.67
CA LEU A 150 -45.84 15.81 -35.49
C LEU A 150 -46.50 14.46 -35.12
N ASN A 151 -47.79 14.50 -34.79
CA ASN A 151 -48.71 13.39 -35.01
C ASN A 151 -49.09 13.35 -36.50
N SER A 152 -49.32 12.14 -37.03
CA SER A 152 -50.19 11.75 -38.15
C SER A 152 -49.53 10.66 -39.00
N ASP A 153 -49.80 9.39 -38.72
CA ASP A 153 -50.59 8.57 -39.64
C ASP A 153 -50.59 7.11 -39.17
N SER A 154 -51.72 6.73 -38.57
CA SER A 154 -52.12 5.35 -38.32
C SER A 154 -53.48 5.13 -38.97
N ARG A 155 -53.53 4.19 -39.91
CA ARG A 155 -54.76 3.50 -40.32
C ARG A 155 -54.43 2.13 -40.90
N PRO A 156 -55.37 1.18 -40.89
CA PRO A 156 -55.22 -0.05 -40.10
C PRO A 156 -55.47 -1.30 -40.95
N LEU A 157 -55.29 -2.51 -40.41
CA LEU A 157 -56.07 -3.66 -40.87
C LEU A 157 -56.34 -4.68 -39.73
N ASN A 158 -57.59 -5.12 -39.80
CA ASN A 158 -58.46 -5.86 -38.89
C ASN A 158 -58.00 -7.21 -38.31
N PRO A 159 -58.75 -7.73 -37.31
CA PRO A 159 -58.39 -8.89 -36.50
C PRO A 159 -58.86 -10.22 -37.11
N VAL A 160 -58.10 -11.29 -36.86
CA VAL A 160 -58.56 -12.66 -37.03
C VAL A 160 -58.36 -13.41 -35.72
N LYS A 161 -59.48 -13.98 -35.27
CA LYS A 161 -59.73 -14.86 -34.14
C LYS A 161 -58.94 -16.18 -34.31
N ASN A 162 -58.41 -16.77 -33.25
CA ASN A 162 -58.37 -18.22 -33.04
C ASN A 162 -57.92 -18.59 -31.62
N ASP A 163 -58.89 -19.12 -30.87
CA ASP A 163 -58.88 -20.25 -29.95
C ASP A 163 -57.59 -20.66 -29.23
N GLY A 164 -57.71 -20.73 -27.91
CA GLY A 164 -56.69 -21.28 -27.02
C GLY A 164 -56.48 -22.77 -27.23
N SER A 165 -55.21 -23.15 -27.31
CA SER A 165 -54.73 -24.47 -26.93
C SER A 165 -53.28 -24.34 -26.45
N ASN A 166 -53.01 -24.99 -25.31
CA ASN A 166 -51.69 -25.15 -24.75
C ASN A 166 -50.76 -25.82 -25.77
N LEU A 167 -49.58 -25.24 -26.03
CA LEU A 167 -48.48 -25.89 -26.75
C LEU A 167 -47.17 -25.67 -25.98
N THR A 168 -47.06 -26.38 -24.87
CA THR A 168 -45.78 -26.96 -24.42
C THR A 168 -45.32 -27.96 -25.47
N GLY A 169 -44.11 -27.78 -26.03
CA GLY A 169 -43.46 -28.82 -26.86
C GLY A 169 -42.86 -28.30 -28.16
N SER A 170 -41.72 -27.61 -28.08
CA SER A 170 -40.86 -27.28 -29.23
C SER A 170 -39.53 -28.06 -29.24
N SER A 171 -39.45 -29.16 -28.49
CA SER A 171 -38.29 -30.07 -28.46
C SER A 171 -38.45 -31.33 -29.33
N GLU A 172 -39.68 -31.65 -29.78
CA GLU A 172 -39.94 -32.87 -30.55
C GLU A 172 -39.70 -32.72 -32.05
N SER A 173 -39.90 -31.51 -32.62
CA SER A 173 -39.67 -31.28 -34.06
C SER A 173 -38.19 -31.23 -34.44
N LEU A 174 -37.32 -30.80 -33.52
CA LEU A 174 -35.86 -30.82 -33.71
C LEU A 174 -35.29 -32.23 -33.61
N SER A 175 -35.85 -33.07 -32.72
CA SER A 175 -35.39 -34.44 -32.51
C SER A 175 -35.86 -35.40 -33.60
N GLU A 176 -37.02 -35.18 -34.23
CA GLU A 176 -37.43 -35.90 -35.44
C GLU A 176 -36.56 -35.53 -36.66
N LEU A 177 -36.20 -34.26 -36.83
CA LEU A 177 -35.31 -33.83 -37.89
C LEU A 177 -33.91 -34.45 -37.74
N GLN A 178 -33.44 -34.59 -36.50
CA GLN A 178 -32.15 -35.18 -36.16
C GLN A 178 -32.12 -36.71 -36.36
N LYS A 179 -33.26 -37.40 -36.20
CA LYS A 179 -33.44 -38.81 -36.57
C LYS A 179 -33.45 -39.04 -38.09
N LEU A 180 -34.04 -38.13 -38.86
CA LEU A 180 -34.05 -38.20 -40.32
C LEU A 180 -32.69 -37.92 -40.97
N LEU A 181 -31.82 -37.17 -40.28
CA LEU A 181 -30.47 -36.85 -40.74
C LEU A 181 -29.42 -37.94 -40.44
N GLY A 182 -29.79 -39.07 -39.85
CA GLY A 182 -28.91 -40.23 -39.69
C GLY A 182 -27.66 -39.96 -38.83
N VAL A 183 -27.68 -38.94 -37.98
CA VAL A 183 -26.60 -38.66 -37.02
C VAL A 183 -26.86 -39.52 -35.77
N GLY A 184 -26.60 -40.82 -35.91
CA GLY A 184 -26.50 -41.72 -34.76
C GLY A 184 -25.25 -41.37 -34.00
N SER A 185 -25.38 -40.68 -32.88
CA SER A 185 -24.28 -40.43 -31.97
C SER A 185 -24.58 -41.04 -30.62
N GLU A 186 -23.82 -42.08 -30.27
CA GLU A 186 -23.53 -42.44 -28.89
C GLU A 186 -22.78 -41.27 -28.23
N GLN A 187 -23.48 -40.18 -27.97
CA GLN A 187 -22.94 -39.00 -27.31
C GLN A 187 -23.18 -39.13 -25.82
N ALA A 188 -22.08 -39.38 -25.09
CA ALA A 188 -22.02 -39.04 -23.68
C ALA A 188 -22.47 -37.59 -23.53
N GLU A 189 -23.59 -37.40 -22.85
CA GLU A 189 -24.22 -36.10 -22.61
C GLU A 189 -23.19 -35.17 -21.93
N PHE A 190 -22.84 -34.07 -22.61
CA PHE A 190 -21.91 -33.07 -22.06
C PHE A 190 -22.62 -32.30 -20.95
N LEU A 191 -21.93 -32.04 -19.85
CA LEU A 191 -22.48 -31.28 -18.73
C LEU A 191 -22.57 -29.80 -19.08
N ASP A 192 -23.58 -29.11 -18.57
CA ASP A 192 -23.62 -27.66 -18.60
C ASP A 192 -22.41 -27.05 -17.86
N PRO A 193 -21.93 -25.86 -18.27
CA PRO A 193 -20.73 -25.27 -17.69
C PRO A 193 -20.81 -25.05 -16.17
N GLU A 194 -21.99 -24.74 -15.63
CA GLU A 194 -22.23 -24.57 -14.20
C GLU A 194 -22.13 -25.88 -13.41
N ASN A 195 -22.42 -27.01 -14.07
CA ASN A 195 -22.28 -28.34 -13.50
C ASN A 195 -20.87 -28.90 -13.67
N ALA A 196 -20.19 -28.54 -14.77
CA ALA A 196 -18.82 -28.93 -15.06
C ALA A 196 -17.79 -28.19 -14.18
N PHE A 197 -18.04 -26.92 -13.85
CA PHE A 197 -17.14 -26.06 -13.07
C PHE A 197 -17.88 -25.38 -11.92
N LYS A 198 -17.87 -26.00 -10.74
CA LYS A 198 -18.56 -25.46 -9.57
C LYS A 198 -17.63 -24.54 -8.78
N LEU A 199 -17.89 -23.23 -8.86
CA LEU A 199 -17.17 -22.21 -8.09
C LEU A 199 -17.80 -22.02 -6.69
N THR A 200 -16.98 -22.03 -5.65
CA THR A 200 -17.36 -21.65 -4.29
C THR A 200 -16.40 -20.59 -3.77
N VAL A 201 -16.91 -19.52 -3.17
CA VAL A 201 -16.10 -18.45 -2.59
C VAL A 201 -16.35 -18.38 -1.09
N LEU A 202 -15.28 -18.47 -0.31
CA LEU A 202 -15.31 -18.45 1.15
C LEU A 202 -14.41 -17.32 1.67
N ILE A 203 -14.84 -16.64 2.72
CA ILE A 203 -14.02 -15.64 3.41
C ILE A 203 -13.06 -16.39 4.32
N THR A 204 -11.74 -16.23 4.12
CA THR A 204 -10.70 -16.93 4.88
C THR A 204 -9.77 -15.91 5.52
N GLY A 205 -9.93 -15.69 6.84
CA GLY A 205 -9.22 -14.64 7.56
C GLY A 205 -9.83 -13.25 7.37
N GLU A 206 -9.12 -12.20 7.80
CA GLU A 206 -9.64 -10.82 7.81
C GLU A 206 -9.48 -10.09 6.46
N ASN A 207 -8.53 -10.54 5.61
CA ASN A 207 -8.13 -9.92 4.34
C ASN A 207 -7.85 -10.93 3.22
N ALA A 208 -8.46 -12.12 3.22
CA ALA A 208 -8.33 -13.03 2.09
C ALA A 208 -9.64 -13.76 1.78
N LEU A 209 -9.84 -14.04 0.49
CA LEU A 209 -10.90 -14.90 -0.01
C LEU A 209 -10.28 -16.18 -0.52
N ALA A 210 -10.82 -17.32 -0.09
CA ALA A 210 -10.51 -18.61 -0.68
C ALA A 210 -11.55 -18.91 -1.76
N VAL A 211 -11.09 -19.01 -3.01
CA VAL A 211 -11.91 -19.42 -4.15
C VAL A 211 -11.60 -20.87 -4.46
N ARG A 212 -12.60 -21.73 -4.34
CA ARG A 212 -12.51 -23.17 -4.63
C ARG A 212 -13.22 -23.47 -5.94
N PHE A 213 -12.50 -24.10 -6.86
CA PHE A 213 -13.07 -24.67 -8.08
C PHE A 213 -13.19 -26.17 -7.92
N ARG A 214 -14.38 -26.72 -8.18
CA ARG A 214 -14.59 -28.16 -8.35
C ARG A 214 -14.84 -28.49 -9.82
N ILE A 215 -14.03 -29.39 -10.37
CA ILE A 215 -14.02 -29.73 -11.80
C ILE A 215 -14.56 -31.15 -11.98
N ALA A 216 -15.55 -31.32 -12.84
CA ALA A 216 -16.08 -32.64 -13.16
C ALA A 216 -15.07 -33.51 -13.93
N GLU A 217 -15.14 -34.83 -13.77
CA GLU A 217 -14.24 -35.75 -14.48
C GLU A 217 -14.36 -35.61 -16.00
N GLY A 218 -13.22 -35.56 -16.69
CA GLY A 218 -13.15 -35.34 -18.14
C GLY A 218 -13.28 -33.88 -18.58
N TYR A 219 -13.17 -32.92 -17.65
CA TYR A 219 -13.11 -31.48 -17.92
C TYR A 219 -11.83 -30.86 -17.36
N TYR A 220 -11.42 -29.73 -17.94
CA TYR A 220 -10.24 -28.98 -17.48
C TYR A 220 -10.42 -27.47 -17.66
N LEU A 221 -9.75 -26.69 -16.80
CA LEU A 221 -9.70 -25.22 -16.83
C LEU A 221 -8.31 -24.73 -17.23
N TYR A 222 -8.23 -23.67 -18.05
CA TYR A 222 -6.96 -23.06 -18.42
C TYR A 222 -6.44 -22.13 -17.31
N ARG A 223 -5.20 -22.34 -16.87
CA ARG A 223 -4.56 -21.53 -15.83
C ARG A 223 -4.47 -20.06 -16.22
N ASP A 224 -4.04 -19.80 -17.45
CA ASP A 224 -3.77 -18.45 -17.95
C ASP A 224 -5.06 -17.67 -18.30
N LYS A 225 -6.23 -18.31 -18.19
CA LYS A 225 -7.55 -17.70 -18.44
C LYS A 225 -8.36 -17.50 -17.16
N LEU A 226 -7.77 -17.74 -15.99
CA LEU A 226 -8.40 -17.47 -14.69
C LEU A 226 -8.07 -16.06 -14.24
N GLN A 227 -9.11 -15.22 -14.15
CA GLN A 227 -8.97 -13.83 -13.74
C GLN A 227 -9.99 -13.44 -12.69
N PHE A 228 -9.54 -12.77 -11.64
CA PHE A 228 -10.37 -12.27 -10.55
C PHE A 228 -10.34 -10.74 -10.56
N SER A 229 -11.50 -10.12 -10.49
CA SER A 229 -11.63 -8.65 -10.48
C SER A 229 -12.73 -8.20 -9.54
N THR A 230 -12.59 -6.99 -9.02
CA THR A 230 -13.62 -6.37 -8.17
C THR A 230 -14.58 -5.58 -9.04
N PHE A 231 -15.89 -5.81 -8.88
CA PHE A 231 -16.92 -5.00 -9.53
C PHE A 231 -17.27 -3.76 -8.73
N SER A 232 -17.54 -3.93 -7.43
CA SER A 232 -17.93 -2.87 -6.51
C SER A 232 -17.73 -3.32 -5.06
N GLY A 233 -17.23 -2.42 -4.20
CA GLY A 233 -17.10 -2.66 -2.77
C GLY A 233 -15.96 -1.87 -2.13
N PRO A 234 -15.86 -1.91 -0.78
CA PRO A 234 -14.84 -1.18 -0.01
C PRO A 234 -13.42 -1.83 -0.05
N ALA A 235 -13.24 -2.87 -0.86
CA ALA A 235 -12.03 -3.66 -0.96
C ALA A 235 -11.66 -3.92 -2.41
N ARG A 236 -10.37 -3.96 -2.73
CA ARG A 236 -9.81 -4.39 -4.02
C ARG A 236 -9.09 -5.72 -3.84
N ILE A 237 -8.92 -6.48 -4.91
CA ILE A 237 -8.13 -7.71 -4.88
C ILE A 237 -6.67 -7.32 -5.08
N GLY A 238 -5.81 -7.72 -4.15
CA GLY A 238 -4.36 -7.55 -4.24
C GLY A 238 -3.71 -8.57 -5.20
N PRO A 239 -2.38 -8.54 -5.34
CA PRO A 239 -1.66 -9.52 -6.16
C PRO A 239 -1.90 -10.95 -5.64
N TYR A 240 -2.31 -11.86 -6.51
CA TYR A 240 -2.61 -13.25 -6.17
C TYR A 240 -1.72 -14.22 -6.96
N ASP A 241 -1.37 -15.34 -6.35
CA ASP A 241 -0.62 -16.42 -6.99
C ASP A 241 -1.54 -17.61 -7.31
N LEU A 242 -1.51 -18.05 -8.57
CA LEU A 242 -2.22 -19.26 -9.01
C LEU A 242 -1.37 -20.51 -8.74
N PRO A 243 -1.95 -21.61 -8.22
CA PRO A 243 -1.23 -22.86 -7.97
C PRO A 243 -0.61 -23.43 -9.27
N PRO A 244 0.44 -24.25 -9.21
CA PRO A 244 1.03 -24.84 -10.41
C PRO A 244 0.01 -25.72 -11.16
N GLY A 245 -0.13 -25.50 -12.47
CA GLY A 245 -0.98 -26.31 -13.36
C GLY A 245 -0.20 -27.44 -14.02
N LYS A 246 -0.90 -28.42 -14.59
CA LYS A 246 -0.28 -29.50 -15.40
C LYS A 246 -0.12 -29.02 -16.84
N SER A 247 1.05 -29.23 -17.46
CA SER A 247 1.24 -28.91 -18.88
C SER A 247 0.44 -29.89 -19.74
N LYS A 248 -0.32 -29.35 -20.70
CA LYS A 248 -1.11 -30.11 -21.68
C LYS A 248 -0.90 -29.48 -23.05
N LEU A 249 -0.67 -30.31 -24.05
CA LEU A 249 -0.64 -29.88 -25.44
C LEU A 249 -2.09 -29.88 -25.97
N ASP A 250 -2.65 -28.69 -26.10
CA ASP A 250 -4.00 -28.45 -26.61
C ASP A 250 -3.95 -28.27 -28.14
N ALA A 251 -4.95 -28.80 -28.84
CA ALA A 251 -5.02 -28.75 -30.30
C ALA A 251 -5.24 -27.33 -30.87
N TYR A 252 -5.81 -26.42 -30.07
CA TYR A 252 -6.12 -25.05 -30.46
C TYR A 252 -5.09 -24.04 -29.95
N PHE A 253 -4.57 -24.25 -28.73
CA PHE A 253 -3.71 -23.28 -28.05
C PHE A 253 -2.24 -23.73 -27.90
N GLY A 254 -1.89 -24.94 -28.33
CA GLY A 254 -0.52 -25.45 -28.19
C GLY A 254 -0.22 -25.84 -26.74
N GLU A 255 1.00 -25.58 -26.27
CA GLU A 255 1.40 -25.97 -24.91
C GLU A 255 0.81 -25.00 -23.87
N VAL A 256 -0.09 -25.50 -23.03
CA VAL A 256 -0.85 -24.70 -22.06
C VAL A 256 -0.85 -25.36 -20.68
N SER A 257 -0.92 -24.55 -19.63
CA SER A 257 -1.09 -25.06 -18.26
C SER A 257 -2.57 -25.19 -17.92
N VAL A 258 -3.00 -26.38 -17.47
CA VAL A 258 -4.40 -26.69 -17.16
C VAL A 258 -4.59 -27.27 -15.76
N TYR A 259 -5.80 -27.11 -15.23
CA TYR A 259 -6.27 -27.78 -14.02
C TYR A 259 -7.36 -28.80 -14.39
N ASN A 260 -7.13 -30.05 -14.02
CA ASN A 260 -8.06 -31.16 -14.27
C ASN A 260 -8.65 -31.71 -12.97
N GLU A 261 -8.19 -31.17 -11.83
CA GLU A 261 -8.55 -31.55 -10.47
C GLU A 261 -8.99 -30.29 -9.71
N ASP A 262 -9.69 -30.50 -8.60
CA ASP A 262 -10.13 -29.43 -7.71
C ASP A 262 -8.94 -28.63 -7.17
N PHE A 263 -9.06 -27.31 -7.13
CA PHE A 263 -8.00 -26.44 -6.64
C PHE A 263 -8.56 -25.22 -5.89
N ASP A 264 -7.74 -24.71 -4.98
CA ASP A 264 -8.04 -23.53 -4.16
C ASP A 264 -7.09 -22.38 -4.54
N VAL A 265 -7.65 -21.17 -4.67
CA VAL A 265 -6.91 -19.93 -4.91
C VAL A 265 -7.13 -18.98 -3.74
N LEU A 266 -6.05 -18.44 -3.18
CA LEU A 266 -6.09 -17.43 -2.13
C LEU A 266 -5.97 -16.05 -2.77
N LEU A 267 -7.03 -15.25 -2.65
CA LEU A 267 -7.10 -13.88 -3.13
C LEU A 267 -6.93 -12.92 -1.95
N PRO A 268 -5.80 -12.22 -1.81
CA PRO A 268 -5.66 -11.18 -0.80
C PRO A 268 -6.55 -9.98 -1.13
N LEU A 269 -7.12 -9.36 -0.10
CA LEU A 269 -7.98 -8.19 -0.19
C LEU A 269 -7.26 -6.96 0.37
N GLU A 270 -7.20 -5.91 -0.44
CA GLU A 270 -6.74 -4.57 -0.08
C GLU A 270 -7.95 -3.69 0.24
N ARG A 271 -8.23 -3.47 1.53
CA ARG A 271 -9.37 -2.65 1.96
C ARG A 271 -8.98 -1.19 2.06
N THR A 272 -9.76 -0.30 1.47
CA THR A 272 -9.57 1.16 1.59
C THR A 272 -10.27 1.74 2.82
N GLY A 273 -11.04 0.94 3.56
CA GLY A 273 -11.71 1.32 4.80
C GLY A 273 -12.01 0.12 5.72
N THR A 274 -12.33 0.40 6.98
CA THR A 274 -12.64 -0.61 8.02
C THR A 274 -14.11 -1.01 8.05
N ASP A 275 -14.95 -0.40 7.22
CA ASP A 275 -16.39 -0.61 7.25
C ASP A 275 -16.80 -1.98 6.73
N SER A 276 -17.85 -2.54 7.34
CA SER A 276 -18.59 -3.67 6.77
C SER A 276 -19.31 -3.20 5.50
N GLY A 277 -19.13 -3.92 4.40
CA GLY A 277 -19.76 -3.55 3.14
C GLY A 277 -19.97 -4.75 2.24
N GLU A 278 -20.95 -4.61 1.34
CA GLU A 278 -21.14 -5.57 0.26
C GLU A 278 -19.97 -5.47 -0.73
N PHE A 279 -19.42 -6.62 -1.08
CA PHE A 279 -18.34 -6.77 -2.03
C PHE A 279 -18.75 -7.76 -3.11
N SER A 280 -18.61 -7.32 -4.35
CA SER A 280 -18.93 -8.12 -5.53
C SER A 280 -17.65 -8.54 -6.24
N LEU A 281 -17.36 -9.84 -6.20
CA LEU A 281 -16.26 -10.50 -6.90
C LEU A 281 -16.72 -10.94 -8.30
N ILE A 282 -16.01 -10.52 -9.35
CA ILE A 282 -16.16 -11.08 -10.70
C ILE A 282 -15.04 -12.09 -10.92
N THR A 283 -15.43 -13.33 -11.19
CA THR A 283 -14.54 -14.41 -11.60
C THR A 283 -14.74 -14.69 -13.09
N THR A 284 -13.68 -14.55 -13.87
CA THR A 284 -13.67 -14.94 -15.29
C THR A 284 -12.85 -16.21 -15.45
N TYR A 285 -13.41 -17.24 -16.09
CA TYR A 285 -12.74 -18.51 -16.32
C TYR A 285 -13.15 -19.14 -17.66
N GLN A 286 -12.30 -20.01 -18.18
CA GLN A 286 -12.56 -20.76 -19.40
C GLN A 286 -12.05 -22.19 -19.25
N GLY A 287 -12.86 -23.16 -19.68
CA GLY A 287 -12.52 -24.57 -19.66
C GLY A 287 -13.06 -25.32 -20.87
N CYS A 288 -12.61 -26.56 -21.01
CA CYS A 288 -13.01 -27.46 -22.08
C CYS A 288 -13.22 -28.88 -21.55
N ALA A 289 -14.03 -29.64 -22.27
CA ALA A 289 -14.12 -31.08 -22.13
C ALA A 289 -12.96 -31.76 -22.86
N GLU A 290 -12.41 -32.83 -22.30
CA GLU A 290 -11.37 -33.65 -22.95
C GLU A 290 -11.84 -34.28 -24.25
N LYS A 291 -13.16 -34.44 -24.41
CA LYS A 291 -13.82 -34.96 -25.61
C LYS A 291 -13.99 -33.91 -26.73
N GLY A 292 -13.35 -32.75 -26.63
CA GLY A 292 -13.14 -31.82 -27.75
C GLY A 292 -14.06 -30.60 -27.84
N ILE A 293 -14.85 -30.32 -26.81
CA ILE A 293 -15.70 -29.11 -26.76
C ILE A 293 -15.12 -28.10 -25.77
N CYS A 294 -14.91 -26.87 -26.24
CA CYS A 294 -14.47 -25.76 -25.40
C CYS A 294 -15.62 -24.79 -25.12
N TYR A 295 -15.78 -24.41 -23.87
CA TYR A 295 -16.77 -23.42 -23.48
C TYR A 295 -16.24 -22.00 -23.74
N PRO A 296 -17.11 -21.03 -24.07
CA PRO A 296 -16.73 -19.63 -24.15
C PRO A 296 -16.33 -19.09 -22.77
N PRO A 297 -15.60 -17.96 -22.68
CA PRO A 297 -15.23 -17.35 -21.40
C PRO A 297 -16.46 -17.00 -20.55
N ILE A 298 -16.54 -17.56 -19.35
CA ILE A 298 -17.66 -17.41 -18.43
C ILE A 298 -17.30 -16.36 -17.38
N LYS A 299 -18.24 -15.45 -17.09
CA LYS A 299 -18.09 -14.44 -16.04
C LYS A 299 -19.17 -14.66 -14.98
N THR A 300 -18.76 -14.98 -13.76
CA THR A 300 -19.68 -15.11 -12.62
C THR A 300 -19.47 -13.99 -11.62
N THR A 301 -20.56 -13.44 -11.08
CA THR A 301 -20.51 -12.39 -10.06
C THR A 301 -20.98 -12.96 -8.73
N HIS A 302 -20.12 -12.92 -7.71
CA HIS A 302 -20.42 -13.39 -6.35
C HIS A 302 -20.50 -12.21 -5.40
N ARG A 303 -21.65 -12.06 -4.74
CA ARG A 303 -21.88 -11.03 -3.72
C ARG A 303 -21.57 -11.61 -2.34
N LEU A 304 -20.69 -10.95 -1.60
CA LEU A 304 -20.24 -11.34 -0.27
C LEU A 304 -20.36 -10.13 0.67
N THR A 305 -20.72 -10.36 1.91
CA THR A 305 -20.69 -9.32 2.96
C THR A 305 -19.39 -9.42 3.74
N LEU A 306 -18.53 -8.40 3.63
CA LEU A 306 -17.26 -8.35 4.34
C LEU A 306 -17.49 -7.88 5.79
N PRO A 307 -16.96 -8.59 6.81
CA PRO A 307 -17.00 -8.11 8.19
C PRO A 307 -16.12 -6.87 8.37
N ALA A 308 -16.41 -6.01 9.36
CA ALA A 308 -15.58 -4.84 9.67
C ALA A 308 -14.18 -5.27 10.15
N PHE A 309 -13.14 -4.50 9.78
CA PHE A 309 -11.75 -4.84 10.06
C PHE A 309 -11.37 -4.49 11.50
N ILE A 310 -10.90 -5.48 12.27
CA ILE A 310 -10.17 -5.28 13.53
C ILE A 310 -8.71 -5.60 13.22
N THR A 311 -7.83 -4.59 13.13
CA THR A 311 -6.42 -4.81 12.85
C THR A 311 -5.77 -5.63 13.98
N SER A 312 -5.57 -6.92 13.74
CA SER A 312 -4.89 -7.82 14.66
C SER A 312 -3.37 -7.60 14.61
N ALA A 313 -2.91 -6.61 15.38
CA ALA A 313 -1.53 -6.51 15.89
C ALA A 313 -1.50 -6.23 17.41
N ALA A 314 -2.62 -6.46 18.09
CA ALA A 314 -2.72 -6.43 19.54
C ALA A 314 -3.55 -7.63 20.04
N ALA A 315 -3.11 -8.85 19.72
CA ALA A 315 -3.47 -10.01 20.52
C ALA A 315 -2.60 -10.01 21.78
N ALA A 316 -2.99 -9.18 22.75
CA ALA A 316 -2.70 -9.39 24.15
C ALA A 316 -4.06 -9.41 24.86
N ASP A 317 -4.63 -10.61 24.92
CA ASP A 317 -5.58 -11.11 25.90
C ASP A 317 -6.54 -10.08 26.53
N SER A 318 -7.75 -9.98 25.97
CA SER A 318 -8.96 -9.63 26.74
C SER A 318 -10.20 -10.10 25.98
N ASP A 319 -10.90 -11.00 26.66
CA ASP A 319 -12.17 -11.64 26.38
C ASP A 319 -13.28 -10.65 25.94
N ASN A 320 -13.89 -10.95 24.78
CA ASN A 320 -15.26 -10.68 24.33
C ASN A 320 -15.90 -9.26 24.49
N PRO A 321 -16.25 -8.53 23.40
CA PRO A 321 -17.20 -7.43 23.47
C PRO A 321 -18.58 -7.82 22.90
N ASP A 322 -19.53 -8.05 23.81
CA ASP A 322 -20.97 -8.06 23.54
C ASP A 322 -21.46 -6.67 23.05
N PRO A 323 -22.33 -6.57 22.03
CA PRO A 323 -22.73 -5.30 21.40
C PRO A 323 -23.81 -4.50 22.17
N LYS A 324 -23.92 -4.69 23.50
CA LYS A 324 -24.91 -3.99 24.34
C LYS A 324 -24.25 -3.08 25.38
N GLN A 325 -23.40 -2.13 24.95
CA GLN A 325 -22.95 -1.11 25.90
C GLN A 325 -22.51 0.24 25.33
N SER A 326 -23.47 1.00 24.81
CA SER A 326 -23.23 2.37 24.35
C SER A 326 -22.68 3.30 25.45
N GLY A 327 -23.02 3.09 26.74
CA GLY A 327 -22.48 3.86 27.87
C GLY A 327 -21.17 3.36 28.49
N LYS A 328 -20.79 2.09 28.32
CA LYS A 328 -19.45 1.58 28.76
C LYS A 328 -18.40 1.67 27.66
N SER A 329 -18.80 1.93 26.40
CA SER A 329 -17.85 2.08 25.29
C SER A 329 -16.88 3.25 25.51
N LEU A 330 -17.36 4.41 25.98
CA LEU A 330 -16.52 5.59 26.21
C LEU A 330 -15.51 5.37 27.32
N ILE A 331 -15.91 4.75 28.45
CA ILE A 331 -15.00 4.41 29.53
C ILE A 331 -13.95 3.39 29.06
N GLY A 332 -14.32 2.45 28.19
CA GLY A 332 -13.43 1.46 27.59
C GLY A 332 -12.39 2.07 26.66
N TYR A 333 -12.79 3.05 25.82
CA TYR A 333 -11.82 3.76 24.97
C TYR A 333 -10.87 4.64 25.79
N LEU A 334 -11.39 5.32 26.82
CA LEU A 334 -10.56 6.14 27.72
C LEU A 334 -9.58 5.29 28.54
N SER A 335 -10.01 4.12 29.04
CA SER A 335 -9.12 3.21 29.78
C SER A 335 -8.06 2.61 28.86
N ALA A 336 -8.42 2.20 27.63
CA ALA A 336 -7.47 1.71 26.64
C ALA A 336 -6.44 2.78 26.27
N ALA A 337 -6.86 4.03 26.06
CA ALA A 337 -5.95 5.15 25.78
C ALA A 337 -5.00 5.43 26.96
N PHE A 338 -5.50 5.33 28.19
CA PHE A 338 -4.68 5.47 29.40
C PHE A 338 -3.62 4.36 29.51
N VAL A 339 -4.01 3.11 29.27
CA VAL A 339 -3.09 1.96 29.29
C VAL A 339 -2.06 2.07 28.16
N ALA A 340 -2.47 2.50 26.96
CA ALA A 340 -1.55 2.77 25.85
C ALA A 340 -0.53 3.86 26.21
N GLY A 341 -0.96 4.96 26.87
CA GLY A 341 -0.07 5.98 27.40
C GLY A 341 0.92 5.43 28.42
N PHE A 342 0.48 4.54 29.31
CA PHE A 342 1.38 3.88 30.26
C PHE A 342 2.44 3.02 29.54
N LEU A 343 2.02 2.17 28.59
CA LEU A 343 2.93 1.34 27.78
C LEU A 343 3.93 2.20 26.99
N LEU A 344 3.50 3.35 26.48
CA LEU A 344 4.35 4.26 25.72
C LEU A 344 5.51 4.85 26.52
N THR A 345 5.41 4.89 27.85
CA THR A 345 6.54 5.35 28.67
C THR A 345 7.75 4.41 28.54
N PHE A 346 7.51 3.12 28.23
CA PHE A 346 8.58 2.15 27.98
C PHE A 346 9.19 2.27 26.58
N THR A 347 8.72 3.20 25.75
CA THR A 347 9.29 3.41 24.41
C THR A 347 10.64 4.10 24.46
N PRO A 348 11.51 3.81 23.48
CA PRO A 348 12.83 4.42 23.38
C PRO A 348 12.83 5.94 23.23
N CYS A 349 11.69 6.55 22.87
CA CYS A 349 11.59 7.99 22.65
C CYS A 349 11.31 8.77 23.95
N VAL A 350 10.64 8.16 24.93
CA VAL A 350 10.27 8.81 26.21
C VAL A 350 11.29 8.51 27.31
N LEU A 351 11.91 7.32 27.27
CA LEU A 351 12.89 6.89 28.27
C LEU A 351 14.11 7.84 28.46
N PRO A 352 14.67 8.45 27.40
CA PRO A 352 15.78 9.42 27.50
C PRO A 352 15.43 10.72 28.24
N LEU A 353 14.14 11.00 28.44
CA LEU A 353 13.68 12.18 29.18
C LEU A 353 13.82 11.99 30.70
N ILE A 354 13.73 10.76 31.20
CA ILE A 354 13.80 10.44 32.64
C ILE A 354 15.13 10.88 33.26
N PRO A 355 16.31 10.59 32.65
CA PRO A 355 17.61 11.11 33.14
C PRO A 355 17.70 12.63 33.17
N ILE A 356 17.09 13.31 32.19
CA ILE A 356 17.09 14.77 32.09
C ILE A 356 16.32 15.36 33.27
N VAL A 357 15.08 14.91 33.49
CA VAL A 357 14.24 15.36 34.61
C VAL A 357 14.88 15.00 35.95
N SER A 358 15.46 13.80 36.08
CA SER A 358 16.19 13.40 37.29
C SER A 358 17.37 14.33 37.57
N SER A 359 18.14 14.73 36.55
CA SER A 359 19.27 15.65 36.73
C SER A 359 18.85 17.08 37.10
N LEU A 360 17.69 17.53 36.61
CA LEU A 360 17.10 18.83 36.96
C LEU A 360 16.53 18.83 38.39
N VAL A 361 15.82 17.77 38.77
CA VAL A 361 15.19 17.62 40.09
C VAL A 361 16.23 17.40 41.19
N VAL A 362 17.31 16.64 40.90
CA VAL A 362 18.39 16.37 41.86
C VAL A 362 19.41 17.52 41.93
N GLY A 363 19.54 18.34 40.89
CA GLY A 363 20.51 19.43 40.80
C GLY A 363 20.18 20.69 41.63
N GLN A 364 18.90 20.91 41.97
CA GLN A 364 18.48 22.08 42.75
C GLN A 364 18.38 21.75 44.25
N GLY A 365 19.55 21.76 44.92
CA GLY A 365 19.72 21.46 46.35
C GLY A 365 19.15 22.49 47.34
N ARG A 366 17.92 22.97 47.15
CA ARG A 366 17.23 23.78 48.18
C ARG A 366 16.25 22.92 48.97
N ARG A 367 16.46 22.90 50.30
CA ARG A 367 15.68 22.22 51.34
C ARG A 367 14.19 22.55 51.23
N GLY A 368 13.47 21.72 50.46
CA GLY A 368 12.03 21.78 50.17
C GLY A 368 11.54 20.43 49.63
N SER A 369 11.96 19.39 50.36
CA SER A 369 11.69 17.95 50.26
C SER A 369 10.39 17.53 49.55
N ARG A 370 10.51 16.68 48.52
CA ARG A 370 9.44 15.89 47.83
C ARG A 370 8.37 16.68 47.04
N PHE A 371 7.79 17.73 47.60
CA PHE A 371 6.69 18.46 46.96
C PHE A 371 7.14 19.30 45.77
N HIS A 372 8.34 19.87 45.80
CA HIS A 372 8.83 20.70 44.70
C HIS A 372 9.10 19.87 43.42
N GLY A 373 9.72 18.69 43.56
CA GLY A 373 9.94 17.77 42.43
C GLY A 373 8.62 17.26 41.83
N GLY A 374 7.65 16.93 42.68
CA GLY A 374 6.30 16.59 42.25
C GLY A 374 5.59 17.73 41.51
N ALA A 375 5.75 18.97 41.98
CA ALA A 375 5.15 20.14 41.36
C ALA A 375 5.76 20.43 39.97
N ILE A 376 7.09 20.31 39.82
CA ILE A 376 7.78 20.47 38.51
C ILE A 376 7.28 19.42 37.51
N SER A 377 7.17 18.15 37.92
CA SER A 377 6.60 17.10 37.08
C SER A 377 5.14 17.38 36.71
N MET A 378 4.33 17.89 37.63
CA MET A 378 2.92 18.27 37.37
C MET A 378 2.81 19.37 36.32
N ALA A 379 3.65 20.41 36.41
CA ALA A 379 3.65 21.50 35.42
C ALA A 379 4.14 21.05 34.05
N TYR A 380 5.13 20.15 34.00
CA TYR A 380 5.56 19.52 32.76
C TYR A 380 4.45 18.70 32.11
N VAL A 381 3.75 17.86 32.89
CA VAL A 381 2.63 17.01 32.41
C VAL A 381 1.43 17.86 31.99
N LEU A 382 1.13 18.96 32.68
CA LEU A 382 0.09 19.89 32.25
C LEU A 382 0.43 20.54 30.91
N GLY A 383 1.69 20.90 30.68
CA GLY A 383 2.15 21.43 29.39
C GLY A 383 1.92 20.44 28.25
N THR A 384 2.35 19.19 28.42
CA THR A 384 2.19 18.14 27.40
C THR A 384 0.71 17.77 27.19
N ALA A 385 -0.07 17.69 28.27
CA ALA A 385 -1.50 17.39 28.21
C ALA A 385 -2.28 18.47 27.45
N VAL A 386 -2.00 19.75 27.69
CA VAL A 386 -2.64 20.86 26.98
C VAL A 386 -2.33 20.78 25.48
N THR A 387 -1.07 20.57 25.10
CA THR A 387 -0.71 20.43 23.68
C THR A 387 -1.39 19.26 22.99
N TYR A 388 -1.43 18.08 23.62
CA TYR A 388 -2.04 16.90 23.03
C TYR A 388 -3.56 17.03 22.95
N THR A 389 -4.18 17.69 23.93
CA THR A 389 -5.61 17.99 23.91
C THR A 389 -5.96 18.93 22.76
N VAL A 390 -5.17 19.99 22.54
CA VAL A 390 -5.39 20.92 21.43
C VAL A 390 -5.20 20.22 20.08
N ILE A 391 -4.11 19.45 19.92
CA ILE A 391 -3.85 18.68 18.69
C ILE A 391 -4.97 17.65 18.45
N GLY A 392 -5.43 16.94 19.48
CA GLY A 392 -6.52 15.97 19.40
C GLY A 392 -7.88 16.59 19.09
N ALA A 393 -8.17 17.76 19.66
CA ALA A 393 -9.40 18.50 19.38
C ALA A 393 -9.44 18.96 17.91
N VAL A 394 -8.33 19.53 17.43
CA VAL A 394 -8.21 19.96 16.03
C VAL A 394 -8.31 18.76 15.10
N ALA A 395 -7.56 17.68 15.37
CA ALA A 395 -7.57 16.48 14.53
C ALA A 395 -8.94 15.78 14.50
N GLY A 396 -9.65 15.73 15.63
CA GLY A 396 -11.00 15.17 15.72
C GLY A 396 -12.07 16.06 15.07
N ALA A 397 -11.83 17.37 14.97
CA ALA A 397 -12.73 18.30 14.29
C ALA A 397 -12.52 18.32 12.77
N THR A 398 -11.26 18.19 12.30
CA THR A 398 -10.94 18.35 10.88
C THR A 398 -11.41 17.18 10.04
N GLY A 399 -11.51 15.95 10.58
CA GLY A 399 -12.12 14.77 9.92
C GLY A 399 -11.48 14.30 8.60
N GLU A 400 -10.67 15.14 7.96
CA GLU A 400 -10.01 14.92 6.68
C GLU A 400 -8.58 14.46 6.92
N GLN A 401 -8.23 13.34 6.28
CA GLN A 401 -6.93 12.81 5.85
C GLN A 401 -5.64 13.45 6.42
N LEU A 402 -5.54 13.76 7.71
CA LEU A 402 -4.28 14.18 8.35
C LEU A 402 -3.18 13.13 8.15
N GLN A 403 -3.58 11.88 7.89
CA GLN A 403 -2.70 10.77 7.51
C GLN A 403 -1.94 10.99 6.19
N ALA A 404 -2.51 11.70 5.21
CA ALA A 404 -1.81 12.02 3.95
C ALA A 404 -0.65 12.99 4.18
N TYR A 405 -0.79 13.92 5.14
CA TYR A 405 0.30 14.83 5.50
C TYR A 405 1.48 14.10 6.15
N PHE A 406 1.23 13.11 7.01
CA PHE A 406 2.28 12.30 7.64
C PHE A 406 2.93 11.28 6.70
N GLN A 407 2.29 10.97 5.56
CA GLN A 407 2.84 10.08 4.53
C GLN A 407 3.70 10.81 3.49
N ASN A 408 3.80 12.15 3.55
CA ASN A 408 4.69 12.89 2.66
C ASN A 408 6.15 12.52 2.91
N VAL A 409 6.87 12.20 1.83
CA VAL A 409 8.31 11.83 1.84
C VAL A 409 9.15 12.88 2.55
N TRP A 410 8.82 14.16 2.37
CA TRP A 410 9.55 15.27 3.00
C TRP A 410 9.36 15.32 4.52
N ALA A 411 8.15 15.03 5.02
CA ALA A 411 7.86 15.00 6.46
C ALA A 411 8.57 13.83 7.17
N ILE A 412 8.55 12.64 6.55
CA ILE A 412 9.26 11.46 7.05
C ILE A 412 10.78 11.72 7.07
N GLY A 413 11.31 12.36 6.01
CA GLY A 413 12.71 12.76 5.93
C GLY A 413 13.12 13.73 7.06
N PHE A 414 12.31 14.75 7.33
CA PHE A 414 12.58 15.72 8.39
C PHE A 414 12.55 15.08 9.79
N ILE A 415 11.58 14.19 10.05
CA ILE A 415 11.48 13.47 11.33
C ILE A 415 12.64 12.49 11.51
N SER A 416 13.04 11.77 10.46
CA SER A 416 14.19 10.87 10.58
C SER A 416 15.49 11.65 10.84
N LEU A 417 15.67 12.80 10.20
CA LEU A 417 16.81 13.70 10.46
C LEU A 417 16.85 14.14 11.93
N ILE A 418 15.72 14.53 12.52
CA ILE A 418 15.67 14.97 13.92
C ILE A 418 15.97 13.82 14.89
N LEU A 419 15.50 12.61 14.58
CA LEU A 419 15.78 11.40 15.36
C LEU A 419 17.28 11.05 15.37
N VAL A 420 17.92 11.10 14.20
CA VAL A 420 19.37 10.87 14.07
C VAL A 420 20.15 11.92 14.85
N LEU A 421 19.74 13.20 14.77
CA LEU A 421 20.38 14.29 15.51
C LEU A 421 20.25 14.09 17.03
N MET A 422 19.08 13.67 17.51
CA MET A 422 18.87 13.35 18.92
C MET A 422 19.71 12.16 19.39
N ALA A 423 19.80 11.10 18.59
CA ALA A 423 20.62 9.95 18.90
C ALA A 423 22.11 10.34 19.00
N LEU A 424 22.61 11.16 18.08
CA LEU A 424 23.99 11.69 18.10
C LEU A 424 24.29 12.50 19.38
N SER A 425 23.31 13.21 19.93
CA SER A 425 23.45 13.89 21.23
C SER A 425 23.56 12.90 22.39
N MET A 426 22.80 11.79 22.36
CA MET A 426 22.88 10.73 23.37
C MET A 426 24.21 9.97 23.35
N PHE A 427 24.89 9.88 22.21
CA PHE A 427 26.27 9.36 22.12
C PHE A 427 27.33 10.33 22.66
N GLY A 428 26.94 11.54 23.07
CA GLY A 428 27.86 12.57 23.58
C GLY A 428 28.76 13.17 22.49
N VAL A 429 28.49 12.88 21.21
CA VAL A 429 29.27 13.42 20.07
C VAL A 429 28.98 14.93 19.90
N TYR A 430 27.76 15.35 20.25
CA TYR A 430 27.34 16.74 20.36
C TYR A 430 26.75 16.98 21.76
N GLU A 431 27.61 17.32 22.73
CA GLU A 431 27.14 18.12 23.85
C GLU A 431 27.12 19.58 23.38
N ILE A 432 25.92 20.11 23.11
CA ILE A 432 25.75 21.57 23.03
C ILE A 432 25.95 22.09 24.45
N ARG A 433 27.21 22.19 24.88
CA ARG A 433 27.61 22.96 26.04
C ARG A 433 27.30 24.40 25.66
N LEU A 434 26.12 24.88 26.08
CA LEU A 434 25.80 26.29 26.01
C LEU A 434 27.02 27.04 26.57
N PRO A 435 27.63 27.97 25.80
CA PRO A 435 28.74 28.75 26.28
C PRO A 435 28.35 29.32 27.65
N THR A 436 29.24 29.20 28.63
CA THR A 436 28.95 29.57 30.02
C THR A 436 28.42 31.00 30.16
N ALA A 437 28.73 31.87 29.19
CA ALA A 437 28.16 33.22 29.05
C ALA A 437 26.64 33.26 28.77
N VAL A 438 26.11 32.38 27.91
CA VAL A 438 24.66 32.30 27.63
C VAL A 438 23.95 31.63 28.81
N GLN A 439 24.60 30.61 29.39
CA GLN A 439 24.06 29.88 30.53
C GLN A 439 23.99 30.77 31.79
N SER A 440 24.99 31.62 32.04
CA SER A 440 24.98 32.57 33.15
C SER A 440 24.01 33.73 32.92
N ARG A 441 23.88 34.25 31.69
CA ARG A 441 22.91 35.32 31.36
C ARG A 441 21.46 34.84 31.48
N LEU A 442 21.14 33.65 30.98
CA LEU A 442 19.83 33.04 31.19
C LEU A 442 19.61 32.72 32.67
N SER A 443 20.63 32.22 33.38
CA SER A 443 20.50 31.90 34.80
C SER A 443 20.35 33.15 35.68
N GLU A 444 20.99 34.28 35.36
CA GLU A 444 20.79 35.58 36.04
C GLU A 444 19.40 36.16 35.74
N SER A 445 18.98 36.08 34.47
CA SER A 445 17.64 36.54 34.05
C SER A 445 16.51 35.67 34.65
N THR A 446 16.84 34.45 35.04
CA THR A 446 15.91 33.50 35.69
C THR A 446 16.01 33.52 37.22
N ALA A 447 17.15 33.95 37.79
CA ALA A 447 17.38 34.04 39.23
C ALA A 447 16.57 35.16 39.92
N GLY A 448 16.13 36.18 39.17
CA GLY A 448 15.24 37.24 39.67
C GLY A 448 13.77 36.85 39.82
N LEU A 449 13.33 35.74 39.19
CA LEU A 449 11.96 35.24 39.32
C LEU A 449 11.94 34.00 40.21
N SER A 450 11.68 34.22 41.50
CA SER A 450 11.41 33.17 42.50
C SER A 450 10.23 32.23 42.12
N GLY A 451 9.51 32.52 41.04
CA GLY A 451 8.46 31.70 40.43
C GLY A 451 8.70 31.26 38.96
N GLY A 452 9.90 31.50 38.40
CA GLY A 452 10.18 31.33 36.96
C GLY A 452 10.46 29.88 36.48
N SER A 453 10.65 28.94 37.39
CA SER A 453 10.88 27.52 37.06
C SER A 453 9.66 26.90 36.36
N PHE A 454 8.46 27.13 36.91
CA PHE A 454 7.23 26.51 36.42
C PHE A 454 6.86 26.93 34.99
N GLY A 455 7.00 28.21 34.65
CA GLY A 455 6.73 28.71 33.30
C GLY A 455 7.69 28.15 32.25
N MET A 456 8.99 28.09 32.58
CA MET A 456 10.01 27.54 31.68
C MET A 456 9.81 26.03 31.44
N ILE A 457 9.45 25.28 32.48
CA ILE A 457 9.18 23.84 32.40
C ILE A 457 7.89 23.54 31.62
N PHE A 458 6.87 24.39 31.76
CA PHE A 458 5.65 24.30 30.95
C PHE A 458 5.96 24.47 29.46
N VAL A 459 6.73 25.51 29.10
CA VAL A 459 7.15 25.75 27.69
C VAL A 459 8.04 24.63 27.17
N LEU A 460 8.95 24.10 28.01
CA LEU A 460 9.76 22.93 27.66
C LEU A 460 8.88 21.69 27.39
N GLY A 461 7.80 21.50 28.16
CA GLY A 461 6.79 20.46 27.93
C GLY A 461 6.07 20.62 26.60
N VAL A 462 5.66 21.84 26.24
CA VAL A 462 5.00 22.14 24.95
C VAL A 462 5.91 21.79 23.77
N MET A 463 7.18 22.18 23.82
CA MET A 463 8.16 21.89 22.75
C MET A 463 8.50 20.41 22.67
N SER A 464 8.62 19.73 23.82
CA SER A 464 8.86 18.29 23.89
C SER A 464 7.70 17.48 23.31
N ALA A 465 6.45 17.90 23.57
CA ALA A 465 5.26 17.24 23.05
C ALA A 465 5.23 17.20 21.51
N LEU A 466 5.68 18.25 20.82
CA LEU A 466 5.78 18.26 19.35
C LEU A 466 6.74 17.17 18.85
N VAL A 467 7.89 17.02 19.51
CA VAL A 467 8.91 16.03 19.13
C VAL A 467 8.43 14.62 19.44
N VAL A 468 7.84 14.39 20.62
CA VAL A 468 7.30 13.08 21.00
C VAL A 468 6.12 12.69 20.09
N GLY A 469 5.31 13.66 19.66
CA GLY A 469 4.21 13.43 18.71
C GLY A 469 4.68 12.83 17.38
N ALA A 470 5.82 13.27 16.86
CA ALA A 470 6.42 12.74 15.63
C ALA A 470 6.85 11.28 15.77
N CYS A 471 7.37 10.89 16.93
CA CYS A 471 7.83 9.52 17.18
C CYS A 471 6.69 8.54 17.50
N VAL A 472 5.57 9.05 18.03
CA VAL A 472 4.40 8.25 18.44
C VAL A 472 3.28 8.32 17.37
N SER A 473 3.54 8.95 16.22
CA SER A 473 2.57 9.17 15.15
C SER A 473 1.78 7.92 14.75
N PRO A 474 2.37 6.72 14.57
CA PRO A 474 1.60 5.51 14.22
C PRO A 474 0.53 5.15 15.26
N LEU A 475 0.85 5.32 16.54
CA LEU A 475 -0.07 5.01 17.62
C LEU A 475 -1.10 6.12 17.82
N LEU A 476 -0.71 7.39 17.65
CA LEU A 476 -1.65 8.51 17.62
C LEU A 476 -2.68 8.35 16.52
N ILE A 477 -2.28 7.91 15.31
CA ILE A 477 -3.20 7.64 14.19
C ILE A 477 -4.22 6.55 14.57
N SER A 478 -3.76 5.46 15.18
CA SER A 478 -4.65 4.38 15.64
C SER A 478 -5.72 4.88 16.63
N VAL A 479 -5.32 5.70 17.62
CA VAL A 479 -6.24 6.25 18.62
C VAL A 479 -7.14 7.35 18.04
N LEU A 480 -6.59 8.21 17.18
CA LEU A 480 -7.33 9.29 16.53
C LEU A 480 -8.34 8.77 15.50
N SER A 481 -8.10 7.62 14.88
CA SER A 481 -9.04 6.99 13.94
C SER A 481 -10.41 6.76 14.59
N ILE A 482 -10.45 6.34 15.86
CA ILE A 482 -11.69 6.17 16.63
C ILE A 482 -12.42 7.51 16.84
N ALA A 483 -11.68 8.60 17.02
CA ALA A 483 -12.24 9.93 17.17
C ALA A 483 -12.80 10.48 15.84
N ILE A 484 -12.10 10.21 14.73
CA ILE A 484 -12.51 10.60 13.37
C ILE A 484 -13.82 9.89 12.98
N LEU A 485 -13.93 8.58 13.23
CA LEU A 485 -15.15 7.80 12.92
C LEU A 485 -16.41 8.30 13.64
N LYS A 486 -16.26 8.92 14.82
CA LYS A 486 -17.38 9.47 15.61
C LYS A 486 -17.61 10.97 15.38
N GLY A 487 -16.73 11.65 14.63
CA GLY A 487 -16.88 13.06 14.26
C GLY A 487 -16.99 14.06 15.42
N SER A 488 -16.49 13.73 16.62
CA SER A 488 -16.63 14.61 17.81
C SER A 488 -15.27 15.08 18.32
N ALA A 489 -15.03 16.40 18.20
CA ALA A 489 -13.81 17.06 18.68
C ALA A 489 -13.54 16.81 20.18
N TYR A 490 -14.60 16.72 20.98
CA TYR A 490 -14.51 16.43 22.42
C TYR A 490 -13.94 15.04 22.71
N LEU A 491 -14.27 14.03 21.89
CA LEU A 491 -13.78 12.67 22.09
C LEU A 491 -12.29 12.57 21.75
N GLY A 492 -11.85 13.23 20.68
CA GLY A 492 -10.42 13.36 20.34
C GLY A 492 -9.61 14.07 21.42
N ALA A 493 -10.15 15.17 21.97
CA ALA A 493 -9.56 15.88 23.10
C ALA A 493 -9.45 15.00 24.35
N ALA A 494 -10.52 14.28 24.71
CA ALA A 494 -10.56 13.42 25.90
C ALA A 494 -9.60 12.23 25.80
N LEU A 495 -9.50 11.57 24.63
CA LEU A 495 -8.57 10.47 24.40
C LEU A 495 -7.11 10.92 24.53
N MET A 496 -6.77 12.05 23.90
CA MET A 496 -5.41 12.61 23.96
C MET A 496 -5.04 13.08 25.36
N PHE A 497 -6.00 13.64 26.11
CA PHE A 497 -5.82 14.01 27.50
C PHE A 497 -5.57 12.77 28.39
N CYS A 498 -6.38 11.72 28.25
CA CYS A 498 -6.20 10.46 29.00
C CYS A 498 -4.86 9.79 28.71
N MET A 499 -4.44 9.80 27.45
CA MET A 499 -3.15 9.25 27.03
C MET A 499 -1.97 10.04 27.61
N ALA A 500 -2.02 11.37 27.57
CA ALA A 500 -1.02 12.25 28.18
C ALA A 500 -0.97 12.06 29.71
N ALA A 501 -2.13 11.91 30.36
CA ALA A 501 -2.22 11.62 31.79
C ALA A 501 -1.60 10.26 32.16
N GLY A 502 -1.76 9.23 31.32
CA GLY A 502 -1.15 7.91 31.51
C GLY A 502 0.38 7.95 31.53
N MET A 503 0.99 8.69 30.58
CA MET A 503 2.44 8.95 30.58
C MET A 503 2.88 9.85 31.75
N GLY A 504 2.03 10.81 32.14
CA GLY A 504 2.33 11.73 33.24
C GLY A 504 2.36 11.06 34.61
N ILE A 505 1.50 10.06 34.84
CA ILE A 505 1.35 9.43 36.16
C ILE A 505 2.64 8.74 36.63
N ILE A 506 3.35 8.10 35.71
CA ILE A 506 4.62 7.42 35.99
C ILE A 506 5.76 8.41 36.22
N LEU A 507 5.79 9.52 35.46
CA LEU A 507 6.74 10.63 35.67
C LEU A 507 6.52 11.34 37.02
N VAL A 508 5.26 11.52 37.42
CA VAL A 508 4.90 12.09 38.72
C VAL A 508 5.25 11.11 39.84
N ALA A 509 4.94 9.82 39.68
CA ALA A 509 5.30 8.78 40.65
C ALA A 509 6.82 8.71 40.88
N ILE A 510 7.60 8.75 39.80
CA ILE A 510 9.07 8.83 39.88
C ILE A 510 9.50 10.16 40.49
N GLY A 511 8.89 11.29 40.15
CA GLY A 511 9.20 12.60 40.74
C GLY A 511 9.02 12.66 42.26
N PHE A 512 8.02 11.97 42.80
CA PHE A 512 7.80 11.82 44.23
C PHE A 512 8.74 10.79 44.89
N GLY A 513 9.12 9.73 44.17
CA GLY A 513 9.89 8.59 44.70
C GLY A 513 11.42 8.58 44.41
N ALA A 514 11.91 9.42 43.50
CA ALA A 514 13.26 9.32 42.94
C ALA A 514 14.40 9.57 43.92
N HIS A 515 14.15 10.26 45.04
CA HIS A 515 15.19 10.58 46.01
C HIS A 515 15.66 9.36 46.84
N ALA A 516 14.86 8.28 46.90
CA ALA A 516 15.15 7.12 47.73
C ALA A 516 15.72 5.90 46.97
N ILE A 517 15.50 5.80 45.65
CA ILE A 517 15.68 4.56 44.88
C ILE A 517 16.72 4.66 43.76
N LEU A 518 17.11 5.85 43.32
CA LEU A 518 18.06 6.01 42.21
C LEU A 518 19.51 6.07 42.73
N PRO A 519 20.32 4.99 42.57
CA PRO A 519 21.75 5.06 42.85
C PRO A 519 22.43 6.09 41.93
N HIS A 520 23.46 6.75 42.46
CA HIS A 520 24.20 7.80 41.79
C HIS A 520 24.65 7.40 40.37
N LYS A 521 24.76 8.41 39.48
CA LYS A 521 25.26 8.31 38.10
C LYS A 521 26.51 7.41 38.02
N GLY A 522 26.30 6.13 37.75
CA GLY A 522 27.37 5.15 37.56
C GLY A 522 27.58 4.82 36.09
N PRO A 523 28.65 4.08 35.74
CA PRO A 523 28.96 3.65 34.37
C PRO A 523 27.92 2.68 33.77
N TRP A 524 26.90 2.30 34.55
CA TRP A 524 25.73 1.55 34.07
C TRP A 524 24.75 2.46 33.31
N MET A 525 24.53 3.70 33.76
CA MET A 525 23.60 4.64 33.11
C MET A 525 24.05 4.98 31.70
N GLU A 526 25.36 5.19 31.52
CA GLU A 526 26.00 5.45 30.22
C GLU A 526 25.81 4.28 29.24
N ARG A 527 25.89 3.04 29.73
CA ARG A 527 25.64 1.83 28.93
C ARG A 527 24.20 1.71 28.45
N VAL A 528 23.23 2.03 29.33
CA VAL A 528 21.80 2.03 28.98
C VAL A 528 21.50 3.15 27.96
N GLN A 529 22.08 4.33 28.15
CA GLN A 529 21.91 5.48 27.25
C GLN A 529 22.42 5.18 25.84
N HIS A 530 23.60 4.56 25.71
CA HIS A 530 24.12 4.14 24.41
C HIS A 530 23.25 3.07 23.74
N GLY A 531 22.75 2.09 24.51
CA GLY A 531 21.83 1.06 23.98
C GLY A 531 20.54 1.65 23.41
N LEU A 532 19.94 2.62 24.12
CA LEU A 532 18.76 3.34 23.65
C LEU A 532 19.04 4.21 22.42
N GLY A 533 20.20 4.87 22.37
CA GLY A 533 20.62 5.66 21.20
C GLY A 533 20.73 4.80 19.93
N ILE A 534 21.29 3.60 20.03
CA ILE A 534 21.39 2.66 18.91
C ILE A 534 19.99 2.23 18.42
N LEU A 535 19.09 1.93 19.36
CA LEU A 535 17.72 1.53 19.05
C LEU A 535 16.93 2.68 18.38
N LEU A 536 17.15 3.94 18.79
CA LEU A 536 16.60 5.12 18.13
C LEU A 536 17.06 5.27 16.68
N ILE A 537 18.35 5.07 16.40
CA ILE A 537 18.86 5.11 15.01
C ILE A 537 18.26 3.95 14.19
N ALA A 538 18.10 2.76 14.78
CA ALA A 538 17.47 1.64 14.07
C ALA A 538 16.03 1.96 13.62
N VAL A 539 15.24 2.61 14.48
CA VAL A 539 13.88 3.08 14.11
C VAL A 539 13.93 4.18 13.04
N ALA A 540 14.88 5.11 13.12
CA ALA A 540 15.04 6.17 12.12
C ALA A 540 15.39 5.60 10.73
N ILE A 541 16.26 4.60 10.66
CA ILE A 541 16.60 3.90 9.41
C ILE A 541 15.41 3.08 8.91
N TYR A 542 14.65 2.44 9.80
CA TYR A 542 13.43 1.72 9.42
C TYR A 542 12.39 2.64 8.75
N LEU A 543 12.18 3.85 9.29
CA LEU A 543 11.31 4.87 8.68
C LEU A 543 11.81 5.32 7.30
N LEU A 544 13.12 5.43 7.10
CA LEU A 544 13.72 5.72 5.79
C LEU A 544 13.56 4.58 4.79
N GLY A 545 13.35 3.35 5.28
CA GLY A 545 13.14 2.12 4.50
C GLY A 545 11.93 2.14 3.57
N VAL A 546 10.96 3.04 3.83
CA VAL A 546 9.76 3.21 3.01
C VAL A 546 10.08 3.86 1.65
N ILE A 547 11.24 4.52 1.50
CA ILE A 547 11.62 5.23 0.28
C ILE A 547 12.38 4.29 -0.67
N PRO A 548 11.91 4.06 -1.91
CA PRO A 548 12.48 3.08 -2.83
C PRO A 548 13.85 3.46 -3.43
N GLU A 549 14.32 4.69 -3.26
CA GLU A 549 15.56 5.20 -3.86
C GLU A 549 16.81 5.05 -2.97
N ILE A 550 16.64 4.71 -1.68
CA ILE A 550 17.75 4.70 -0.72
C ILE A 550 18.25 3.25 -0.50
N PRO A 551 19.57 2.98 -0.58
CA PRO A 551 20.13 1.67 -0.26
C PRO A 551 20.13 1.41 1.26
N VAL A 552 18.94 1.14 1.80
CA VAL A 552 18.65 0.99 3.24
C VAL A 552 19.47 -0.12 3.90
N LEU A 553 19.82 -1.17 3.13
CA LEU A 553 20.63 -2.28 3.61
C LEU A 553 22.06 -1.86 3.99
N PHE A 554 22.64 -0.87 3.29
CA PHE A 554 23.96 -0.35 3.63
C PHE A 554 23.95 0.45 4.94
N LEU A 555 22.89 1.22 5.21
CA LEU A 555 22.74 1.94 6.48
C LEU A 555 22.55 0.97 7.65
N TRP A 556 21.76 -0.09 7.47
CA TRP A 556 21.60 -1.14 8.47
C TRP A 556 22.90 -1.90 8.75
N ALA A 557 23.65 -2.24 7.70
CA ALA A 557 24.96 -2.88 7.84
C ALA A 557 25.92 -1.99 8.64
N ALA A 558 26.01 -0.70 8.29
CA ALA A 558 26.83 0.26 9.02
C ALA A 558 26.44 0.36 10.50
N LEU A 559 25.14 0.40 10.82
CA LEU A 559 24.66 0.44 12.19
C LEU A 559 25.04 -0.82 12.99
N LEU A 560 24.80 -2.01 12.43
CA LEU A 560 25.09 -3.28 13.10
C LEU A 560 26.58 -3.50 13.31
N VAL A 561 27.42 -3.10 12.35
CA VAL A 561 28.88 -3.17 12.48
C VAL A 561 29.38 -2.21 13.56
N VAL A 562 28.95 -0.93 13.54
CA VAL A 562 29.34 0.06 14.56
C VAL A 562 28.89 -0.39 15.96
N THR A 563 27.68 -0.94 16.05
CA THR A 563 27.13 -1.50 17.30
C THR A 563 27.96 -2.68 17.81
N GLY A 564 28.28 -3.65 16.94
CA GLY A 564 29.09 -4.81 17.29
C GLY A 564 30.50 -4.43 17.78
N VAL A 565 31.11 -3.41 17.18
CA VAL A 565 32.41 -2.87 17.63
C VAL A 565 32.29 -2.18 18.99
N TYR A 566 31.23 -1.39 19.21
CA TYR A 566 31.03 -0.66 20.47
C TYR A 566 30.69 -1.59 21.65
N LEU A 567 30.05 -2.73 21.40
CA LEU A 567 29.83 -3.78 22.41
C LEU A 567 31.10 -4.56 22.80
N GLY A 568 32.25 -4.25 22.18
CA GLY A 568 33.54 -4.82 22.56
C GLY A 568 33.86 -6.18 21.93
N ALA A 569 33.28 -6.49 20.76
CA ALA A 569 33.60 -7.71 20.02
C ALA A 569 35.12 -7.87 19.78
N THR A 570 35.84 -6.76 19.57
CA THR A 570 37.28 -6.72 19.25
C THR A 570 38.20 -6.59 20.47
N GLN A 571 37.67 -6.41 21.70
CA GLN A 571 38.51 -6.25 22.88
C GLN A 571 38.85 -7.60 23.54
N PRO A 572 40.13 -7.87 23.90
CA PRO A 572 40.52 -9.09 24.59
C PRO A 572 39.99 -9.10 26.03
N LEU A 573 39.45 -10.24 26.48
CA LEU A 573 38.88 -10.33 27.83
C LEU A 573 39.99 -10.45 28.88
N PRO A 574 39.92 -9.67 29.98
CA PRO A 574 40.73 -9.95 31.17
C PRO A 574 40.29 -11.26 31.84
N LYS A 575 41.25 -11.99 32.43
CA LYS A 575 41.10 -13.38 32.96
C LYS A 575 40.11 -13.56 34.14
N GLN A 576 39.40 -12.52 34.57
CA GLN A 576 38.35 -12.56 35.60
C GLN A 576 37.19 -11.63 35.21
N ALA A 577 36.21 -12.12 34.45
CA ALA A 577 35.02 -11.35 34.06
C ALA A 577 33.73 -12.10 34.44
N SER A 578 32.72 -11.36 34.91
CA SER A 578 31.42 -11.94 35.29
C SER A 578 30.66 -12.49 34.07
N GLY A 579 29.82 -13.51 34.28
CA GLY A 579 29.03 -14.16 33.23
C GLY A 579 28.19 -13.20 32.38
N TRP A 580 27.74 -12.08 32.96
CA TRP A 580 26.98 -11.04 32.25
C TRP A 580 27.78 -10.39 31.10
N ARG A 581 29.10 -10.27 31.26
CA ARG A 581 29.98 -9.66 30.26
C ARG A 581 30.23 -10.60 29.07
N TYR A 582 30.19 -11.91 29.30
CA TYR A 582 30.25 -12.91 28.24
C TYR A 582 28.98 -12.89 27.37
N LEU A 583 27.80 -12.72 27.98
CA LEU A 583 26.53 -12.69 27.26
C LEU A 583 26.42 -11.45 26.35
N TRP A 584 26.83 -10.27 26.83
CA TRP A 584 26.88 -9.05 26.01
C TRP A 584 27.86 -9.14 24.86
N LYS A 585 28.99 -9.85 25.05
CA LYS A 585 29.97 -10.07 23.97
C LYS A 585 29.43 -11.04 22.91
N GLY A 586 28.72 -12.09 23.33
CA GLY A 586 28.03 -13.01 22.43
C GLY A 586 27.03 -12.28 21.53
N LEU A 587 26.19 -11.44 22.13
CA LEU A 587 25.22 -10.61 21.40
C LEU A 587 25.90 -9.66 20.42
N GLY A 588 26.99 -8.99 20.83
CA GLY A 588 27.77 -8.10 19.96
C GLY A 588 28.41 -8.82 18.77
N THR A 589 28.85 -10.06 18.97
CA THR A 589 29.47 -10.89 17.91
C THR A 589 28.42 -11.37 16.91
N PHE A 590 27.24 -11.79 17.40
CA PHE A 590 26.10 -12.16 16.55
C PHE A 590 25.60 -10.98 15.71
N CYS A 591 25.53 -9.80 16.31
CA CYS A 591 25.15 -8.55 15.65
C CYS A 591 26.15 -8.17 14.54
N LEU A 592 27.46 -8.37 14.77
CA LEU A 592 28.52 -8.12 13.79
C LEU A 592 28.43 -9.10 12.61
N ILE A 593 28.24 -10.39 12.88
CA ILE A 593 28.06 -11.42 11.84
C ILE A 593 26.82 -11.10 10.99
N TRP A 594 25.70 -10.74 11.61
CA TRP A 594 24.48 -10.34 10.91
C TRP A 594 24.69 -9.06 10.08
N GLY A 595 25.45 -8.08 10.58
CA GLY A 595 25.80 -6.86 9.85
C GLY A 595 26.63 -7.13 8.60
N VAL A 596 27.58 -8.07 8.66
CA VAL A 596 28.39 -8.49 7.49
C VAL A 596 27.53 -9.23 6.47
N ILE A 597 26.63 -10.10 6.93
CA ILE A 597 25.64 -10.79 6.09
C ILE A 597 24.72 -9.79 5.38
N ALA A 598 24.23 -8.77 6.08
CA ALA A 598 23.43 -7.70 5.50
C ALA A 598 24.23 -6.86 4.47
N MET A 599 25.52 -6.63 4.72
CA MET A 599 26.41 -5.94 3.76
C MET A 599 26.56 -6.73 2.46
N LEU A 600 26.72 -8.06 2.55
CA LEU A 600 26.79 -8.96 1.39
C LEU A 600 25.46 -9.01 0.61
N GLY A 601 24.32 -9.01 1.32
CA GLY A 601 22.99 -8.89 0.71
C GLY A 601 22.74 -7.54 0.02
N GLY A 602 23.45 -6.48 0.42
CA GLY A 602 23.32 -5.16 -0.19
C GLY A 602 23.91 -5.11 -1.60
N PHE A 603 25.00 -5.87 -1.82
CA PHE A 603 25.61 -6.00 -3.15
C PHE A 603 24.76 -6.79 -4.15
N SER A 604 23.78 -7.58 -3.70
CA SER A 604 22.86 -8.33 -4.57
C SER A 604 21.59 -7.55 -4.93
N GLY A 605 21.49 -6.26 -4.56
CA GLY A 605 20.37 -5.39 -4.93
C GLY A 605 19.07 -5.65 -4.17
N ARG A 606 19.11 -6.47 -3.10
CA ARG A 606 17.93 -6.81 -2.29
C ARG A 606 17.62 -5.77 -1.21
N ARG A 607 16.33 -5.64 -0.90
CA ARG A 607 15.79 -4.66 0.08
C ARG A 607 15.23 -5.30 1.36
N ASP A 608 15.10 -6.63 1.38
CA ASP A 608 14.45 -7.35 2.48
C ASP A 608 15.40 -7.66 3.65
N ILE A 609 15.12 -7.02 4.79
CA ILE A 609 15.88 -7.13 6.06
C ILE A 609 15.93 -8.56 6.64
N LEU A 610 14.85 -9.34 6.50
CA LEU A 610 14.77 -10.68 7.09
C LEU A 610 15.36 -11.78 6.20
N ARG A 611 15.70 -11.49 4.94
CA ARG A 611 16.32 -12.44 3.99
C ARG A 611 17.49 -11.79 3.23
N PRO A 612 18.61 -11.51 3.92
CA PRO A 612 19.78 -10.89 3.27
C PRO A 612 20.44 -11.78 2.22
N ILE A 613 20.28 -13.12 2.29
CA ILE A 613 20.89 -14.09 1.37
C ILE A 613 19.88 -15.20 1.07
N ASP A 614 19.81 -15.66 -0.19
CA ASP A 614 19.09 -16.90 -0.51
C ASP A 614 19.80 -18.10 0.13
N LEU A 615 19.07 -18.90 0.90
CA LEU A 615 19.57 -20.19 1.37
C LEU A 615 19.92 -21.14 0.20
N ASN A 616 19.45 -20.86 -1.02
CA ASN A 616 19.85 -21.60 -2.23
C ASN A 616 21.32 -21.36 -2.65
N LEU A 617 21.97 -20.29 -2.18
CA LEU A 617 23.40 -20.07 -2.42
C LEU A 617 24.29 -20.73 -1.35
N LEU A 618 23.75 -21.06 -0.17
CA LEU A 618 24.45 -21.78 0.89
C LEU A 618 24.20 -23.30 0.87
N GLY A 619 23.14 -23.76 0.21
CA GLY A 619 22.89 -25.17 -0.10
C GLY A 619 23.66 -25.61 -1.34
N GLY A 620 24.96 -25.87 -1.18
CA GLY A 620 25.80 -26.42 -2.24
C GLY A 620 25.23 -27.75 -2.77
N SER A 621 24.58 -27.69 -3.94
CA SER A 621 24.50 -28.80 -4.87
C SER A 621 25.60 -28.58 -5.91
N PRO A 622 26.48 -29.55 -6.19
CA PRO A 622 27.64 -29.33 -7.03
C PRO A 622 27.20 -29.10 -8.49
N THR A 623 27.66 -27.98 -9.05
CA THR A 623 28.02 -27.77 -10.46
C THR A 623 27.23 -28.50 -11.56
N ALA A 624 26.49 -27.71 -12.34
CA ALA A 624 26.53 -27.83 -13.80
C ALA A 624 26.58 -26.42 -14.40
N SER A 625 27.81 -25.90 -14.52
CA SER A 625 28.13 -24.80 -15.41
C SER A 625 27.91 -25.26 -16.85
N ASN A 626 27.10 -24.52 -17.61
CA ASN A 626 27.16 -24.56 -19.07
C ASN A 626 26.97 -23.13 -19.59
N ALA A 627 28.01 -22.33 -19.42
CA ALA A 627 28.37 -21.31 -20.39
C ALA A 627 29.73 -21.70 -20.98
N VAL A 628 29.83 -21.58 -22.32
CA VAL A 628 30.99 -21.84 -23.20
C VAL A 628 30.89 -23.14 -24.01
N HIS A 629 30.20 -23.05 -25.15
CA HIS A 629 30.75 -23.54 -26.42
C HIS A 629 30.18 -22.74 -27.59
N ASP A 630 30.84 -21.60 -27.86
CA ASP A 630 30.93 -21.06 -29.21
C ASP A 630 32.33 -21.39 -29.78
N ARG A 631 32.39 -21.69 -31.07
CA ARG A 631 33.53 -22.17 -31.90
C ARG A 631 33.98 -23.63 -31.77
N ALA A 632 33.32 -24.51 -32.51
CA ALA A 632 33.99 -25.44 -33.44
C ALA A 632 32.99 -26.18 -34.34
N ARG A 633 32.63 -25.60 -35.49
CA ARG A 633 32.47 -26.30 -36.80
C ARG A 633 31.99 -25.34 -37.90
N ARG A 634 32.93 -24.63 -38.52
CA ARG A 634 32.90 -24.50 -39.99
C ARG A 634 33.78 -25.61 -40.56
N LYS A 635 33.31 -26.20 -41.66
CA LYS A 635 33.94 -27.12 -42.62
C LYS A 635 33.29 -28.50 -42.63
N HIS A 636 32.20 -28.67 -43.38
CA HIS A 636 32.20 -29.45 -44.63
C HIS A 636 30.80 -29.47 -45.26
N PHE A 637 30.70 -28.91 -46.47
CA PHE A 637 29.79 -29.35 -47.53
C PHE A 637 30.34 -30.68 -48.07
N PRO A 638 29.48 -31.67 -48.43
CA PRO A 638 29.05 -31.85 -49.84
C PRO A 638 27.55 -32.22 -49.97
N THR A 639 26.77 -31.59 -50.86
CA THR A 639 26.33 -32.11 -52.19
C THR A 639 25.90 -33.59 -52.27
N HIS A 640 24.59 -33.84 -52.46
CA HIS A 640 23.92 -34.73 -53.45
C HIS A 640 22.43 -34.90 -53.02
N CYS A 641 21.45 -34.43 -53.79
CA CYS A 641 20.74 -35.06 -54.94
C CYS A 641 19.76 -36.20 -54.57
N ASP A 642 18.51 -35.99 -54.95
CA ASP A 642 17.47 -36.94 -55.41
C ASP A 642 17.10 -38.15 -54.54
N GLN A 643 15.87 -38.14 -53.98
CA GLN A 643 14.72 -38.93 -54.47
C GLN A 643 13.44 -38.59 -53.72
#